data_AF-A0A3P3U8K7-F1
#
_entry.id   AF-A0A3P3U8K7-F1
#
_cell.length_a   1.000
_cell.length_b   1.000
_cell.length_c   1.000
_cell.angle_alpha   90.00
_cell.angle_beta   90.00
_cell.angle_gamma   90.00
#
_symmetry.space_group_name_H-M   'P 1'
#
loop_
_entity.id
_entity.type
_entity.pdbx_description
1 polymer ?
#
loop_
_entity_poly.entity_id
_entity_poly.type
_entity_poly.pdbx_seq_one_letter_code
_entity_poly.pdbx_strand_id
1 'polypeptide(L)'
;MITTEDPLIPSQSSMDSRYTSVNTVPLSSDAYRDLVKRRAISILQIIPDEKAWKDNEELRRETERLILEKINKESNLLPIDFLSKGVDRAKAICRIITPNGIGTGFLVERGLIMTNHHVLTDAVEAANSYAEFGYEENGNAIKLKLKPEELFITSPFEELDFTIVACESAGIEDIVPVKLLRNPATITRGEYVNIIQHPRGRKKEIALQDNTVSYVYEKVIHYTTDTERGSSGAAVFNNQWQLVALHHGGLIDEAKQQAVNEGIRISAIVAKLVALAQGGDAAAMRLTHQLEDTSPYLGFYDVEGLIDNSNDLAEIEIPSFKGNKRFADIGFWNIENFNGGATNQRVKEIAQIVADMSMDTLGLVEVEKGALDRLKRALLSRGAAMDYVYLDAEGGQDLAILYDTTTANVKLRDDLNRKYSRLLSSEINGKRVFPSKREPLFAMCTVKEEGKDIRFLMTVVHLKAMRDQASTERRTLAAQALSVIIEDLKKTEEFKQVPIILGGDMNDDAGSTSLSSVVNSPSVITLTLDDAQAGHISYVGDHKSLIDHIVVTKDTKTGIVNYNGKQDDVGIVRYDKSMADYVKNISDHVPLVLRIVYKDSEESEQAKAPFIPAVSLAGLSTMEKTLLQLNLNRFRMEEQQGYYDAEKDKLDIVNYYRSVSFRADGGQLFRQMHQLLLDTHTTIFSYKASRAQLYSVVDLREDGTLRSIYSGKDLDAEQLIHEDFRMEQQRGEFLESLALRGQTDEEGFEELIEERFGFNVEHVVPQSWFGMKNPMVGDIHHLFICESQCNSFRSNIPYYDFADYNPEAYRERIRNECGKRGGHIRFEPEYGKGEVARAVLYFLLRYPGKIEGQKSRVDVGLLLNWHQEHSVTLHEKHRNRAIYELQGNRNPLIDFPEIAGQIDFS
;
A
#
# COMPACT_ATOMS: atom_id res chain seq x y z
N MET A 1 50.32 -18.00 -54.26
CA MET A 1 50.74 -16.59 -54.22
C MET A 1 49.47 -15.79 -54.46
N ILE A 2 48.92 -15.05 -53.50
CA ILE A 2 49.45 -13.85 -52.79
C ILE A 2 49.24 -12.59 -53.65
N THR A 3 48.32 -11.72 -53.21
CA THR A 3 48.04 -10.32 -53.66
C THR A 3 47.63 -10.17 -55.14
N THR A 4 46.97 -9.09 -55.59
CA THR A 4 46.58 -7.75 -55.04
C THR A 4 45.02 -7.60 -55.06
N GLU A 5 44.30 -6.49 -54.80
CA GLU A 5 44.51 -5.02 -54.91
C GLU A 5 43.75 -4.19 -53.83
N ASP A 6 44.03 -2.87 -53.86
CA ASP A 6 43.54 -1.71 -53.06
C ASP A 6 42.12 -1.21 -53.50
N PRO A 7 41.57 -0.07 -52.99
CA PRO A 7 41.74 0.65 -51.71
C PRO A 7 40.39 1.14 -51.08
N LEU A 8 40.42 1.75 -49.87
CA LEU A 8 39.64 2.97 -49.55
C LEU A 8 40.00 3.59 -48.17
N ILE A 9 39.98 4.92 -48.07
CA ILE A 9 40.27 5.72 -46.86
C ILE A 9 39.20 6.83 -46.74
N PRO A 10 38.48 6.93 -45.61
CA PRO A 10 38.57 8.11 -44.72
C PRO A 10 38.34 7.76 -43.22
N SER A 11 38.59 8.61 -42.21
CA SER A 11 39.48 9.76 -41.99
C SER A 11 39.44 10.11 -40.49
N GLN A 12 40.30 11.01 -39.99
CA GLN A 12 40.35 11.36 -38.56
C GLN A 12 39.23 12.33 -38.12
N SER A 13 38.81 12.24 -36.86
CA SER A 13 38.60 13.43 -36.02
C SER A 13 38.86 13.11 -34.53
N SER A 14 39.16 14.14 -33.73
CA SER A 14 39.68 14.03 -32.37
C SER A 14 38.68 14.50 -31.31
N MET A 15 38.66 13.83 -30.16
CA MET A 15 38.54 14.40 -28.80
C MET A 15 38.65 13.23 -27.80
N ASP A 16 39.14 13.34 -26.58
CA ASP A 16 40.04 14.23 -25.82
C ASP A 16 40.10 13.58 -24.41
N SER A 17 40.99 14.03 -23.54
CA SER A 17 41.24 13.48 -22.21
C SER A 17 40.02 13.49 -21.25
N ARG A 18 39.92 12.41 -20.46
CA ARG A 18 39.63 12.37 -19.01
C ARG A 18 39.39 10.93 -18.52
N TYR A 19 40.45 10.23 -18.15
CA TYR A 19 40.48 9.23 -17.05
C TYR A 19 41.94 9.02 -16.61
N THR A 20 42.61 10.11 -16.23
CA THR A 20 43.85 10.01 -15.46
C THR A 20 43.56 9.41 -14.08
N SER A 21 44.55 8.72 -13.52
CA SER A 21 44.50 8.11 -12.19
C SER A 21 43.95 9.05 -11.11
N VAL A 22 43.17 8.50 -10.17
CA VAL A 22 42.88 9.17 -8.91
C VAL A 22 44.21 9.46 -8.24
N ASN A 23 44.52 10.74 -8.07
CA ASN A 23 45.85 11.20 -7.70
C ASN A 23 46.07 11.02 -6.18
N THR A 24 46.47 9.82 -5.77
CA THR A 24 46.68 9.40 -4.37
C THR A 24 47.94 10.01 -3.74
N VAL A 25 48.13 11.31 -3.92
CA VAL A 25 49.06 12.11 -3.12
C VAL A 25 48.58 12.07 -1.66
N PRO A 26 49.38 11.57 -0.71
CA PRO A 26 49.00 11.60 0.70
C PRO A 26 48.79 13.05 1.14
N LEU A 27 47.63 13.35 1.71
CA LEU A 27 47.38 14.67 2.31
C LEU A 27 48.46 14.94 3.35
N SER A 28 49.12 16.10 3.26
CA SER A 28 50.00 16.55 4.33
C SER A 28 49.21 16.66 5.63
N SER A 29 49.86 16.47 6.78
CA SER A 29 49.19 16.47 8.09
C SER A 29 48.34 17.72 8.31
N ASP A 30 48.76 18.87 7.78
CA ASP A 30 48.03 20.13 7.90
C ASP A 30 46.88 20.24 6.88
N ALA A 31 47.01 19.69 5.67
CA ALA A 31 45.88 19.58 4.73
C ALA A 31 44.81 18.60 5.23
N TYR A 32 45.20 17.49 5.88
CA TYR A 32 44.27 16.58 6.53
C TYR A 32 43.55 17.27 7.71
N ARG A 33 44.29 17.99 8.56
CA ARG A 33 43.71 18.77 9.68
C ARG A 33 42.73 19.83 9.18
N ASP A 34 43.06 20.56 8.11
CA ASP A 34 42.17 21.60 7.57
C ASP A 34 40.90 21.00 6.94
N LEU A 35 41.01 19.86 6.26
CA LEU A 35 39.85 19.13 5.73
C LEU A 35 38.96 18.57 6.87
N VAL A 36 39.56 18.11 7.97
CA VAL A 36 38.82 17.74 9.20
C VAL A 36 38.13 18.95 9.81
N LYS A 37 38.77 20.12 9.91
CA LYS A 37 38.16 21.37 10.42
C LYS A 37 36.98 21.83 9.58
N ARG A 38 37.10 21.86 8.25
CA ARG A 38 36.00 22.24 7.35
C ARG A 38 34.80 21.30 7.51
N ARG A 39 35.06 19.99 7.64
CA ARG A 39 34.01 18.99 7.86
C ARG A 39 33.39 19.09 9.27
N ALA A 40 34.14 19.53 10.28
CA ALA A 40 33.63 19.80 11.62
C ALA A 40 32.60 20.93 11.64
N ILE A 41 32.93 22.07 11.02
CA ILE A 41 32.04 23.23 10.90
C ILE A 41 30.75 22.85 10.16
N SER A 42 30.87 22.05 9.09
CA SER A 42 29.73 21.52 8.33
C SER A 42 28.82 20.58 9.13
N ILE A 43 29.37 19.66 9.93
CA ILE A 43 28.57 18.64 10.64
C ILE A 43 27.87 19.22 11.87
N LEU A 44 28.51 20.11 12.61
CA LEU A 44 27.98 20.64 13.88
C LEU A 44 27.03 21.85 13.69
N GLN A 45 26.75 22.26 12.45
CA GLN A 45 25.94 23.45 12.08
C GLN A 45 26.34 24.77 12.77
N ILE A 46 27.54 24.84 13.37
CA ILE A 46 27.99 26.06 14.03
C ILE A 46 28.34 27.08 12.95
N ILE A 47 27.66 28.23 12.97
CA ILE A 47 28.07 29.44 12.26
C ILE A 47 28.69 30.40 13.28
N PRO A 48 29.95 30.18 13.73
CA PRO A 48 30.67 31.22 14.44
C PRO A 48 31.17 32.25 13.40
N ASP A 49 31.34 33.50 13.82
CA ASP A 49 32.37 34.35 13.19
C ASP A 49 33.69 33.57 13.25
N GLU A 50 34.44 33.54 12.16
CA GLU A 50 35.71 32.80 12.09
C GLU A 50 36.72 33.30 13.15
N LYS A 51 36.55 34.53 13.65
CA LYS A 51 37.19 35.02 14.88
C LYS A 51 36.71 34.32 16.14
N ALA A 52 35.40 34.27 16.38
CA ALA A 52 34.82 33.74 17.63
C ALA A 52 35.21 32.27 17.90
N TRP A 53 35.46 31.48 16.85
CA TRP A 53 36.01 30.11 16.99
C TRP A 53 37.54 30.08 17.17
N LYS A 54 38.29 31.01 16.56
CA LYS A 54 39.75 31.14 16.77
C LYS A 54 40.09 31.67 18.17
N ASP A 55 39.25 32.54 18.71
CA ASP A 55 39.43 33.20 20.00
C ASP A 55 38.85 32.40 21.19
N ASN A 56 38.15 31.28 20.93
CA ASN A 56 37.62 30.37 21.95
C ASN A 56 38.33 28.99 21.93
N GLU A 57 39.41 28.90 22.70
CA GLU A 57 40.24 27.71 22.90
C GLU A 57 39.45 26.47 23.41
N GLU A 58 38.39 26.68 24.18
CA GLU A 58 37.64 25.59 24.84
C GLU A 58 36.65 24.92 23.87
N LEU A 59 35.80 25.72 23.21
CA LEU A 59 34.91 25.27 22.12
C LEU A 59 35.70 24.55 21.02
N ARG A 60 36.89 25.06 20.69
CA ARG A 60 37.78 24.46 19.70
C ARG A 60 38.29 23.09 20.13
N ARG A 61 38.70 22.90 21.39
CA ARG A 61 39.17 21.59 21.90
C ARG A 61 38.08 20.55 21.96
N GLU A 62 36.86 20.95 22.33
CA GLU A 62 35.70 20.05 22.33
C GLU A 62 35.32 19.62 20.90
N THR A 63 35.30 20.59 19.96
CA THR A 63 35.11 20.33 18.52
C THR A 63 36.19 19.39 17.95
N GLU A 64 37.47 19.65 18.24
CA GLU A 64 38.59 18.82 17.75
C GLU A 64 38.54 17.39 18.33
N ARG A 65 38.03 17.19 19.56
CA ARG A 65 37.92 15.88 20.22
C ARG A 65 36.84 14.97 19.63
N LEU A 66 35.73 15.51 19.12
CA LEU A 66 34.58 14.72 18.64
C LEU A 66 34.79 14.06 17.26
N ILE A 67 35.89 14.36 16.55
CA ILE A 67 36.00 14.18 15.08
C ILE A 67 37.29 13.45 14.67
N LEU A 68 38.10 13.04 15.66
CA LEU A 68 39.33 12.26 15.44
C LEU A 68 38.98 10.83 15.04
N GLU A 69 38.25 10.11 15.90
CA GLU A 69 37.85 8.71 15.72
C GLU A 69 36.77 8.56 14.63
N LYS A 70 36.92 7.54 13.79
CA LYS A 70 36.05 7.32 12.61
C LYS A 70 35.84 5.84 12.35
N ILE A 71 34.58 5.45 12.16
CA ILE A 71 34.20 4.15 11.62
C ILE A 71 34.32 4.21 10.10
N ASN A 72 34.93 3.21 9.47
CA ASN A 72 35.12 3.15 8.02
C ASN A 72 34.00 2.32 7.36
N LYS A 73 33.03 3.00 6.74
CA LYS A 73 31.72 2.45 6.33
C LYS A 73 30.90 1.95 7.51
N GLU A 74 31.22 0.78 8.04
CA GLU A 74 30.46 0.09 9.08
C GLU A 74 31.36 -0.39 10.22
N SER A 75 30.76 -0.66 11.38
CA SER A 75 31.48 -0.90 12.63
C SER A 75 31.93 -2.35 12.76
N ASN A 76 33.11 -2.70 12.25
CA ASN A 76 33.75 -3.99 12.50
C ASN A 76 34.38 -4.09 13.92
N LEU A 77 33.68 -3.57 14.94
CA LEU A 77 34.08 -3.62 16.35
C LEU A 77 33.38 -4.80 17.03
N LEU A 78 34.05 -5.96 17.05
CA LEU A 78 33.60 -7.13 17.77
C LEU A 78 34.10 -7.11 19.23
N PRO A 79 33.31 -7.60 20.20
CA PRO A 79 33.75 -7.72 21.59
C PRO A 79 34.83 -8.80 21.72
N ILE A 80 35.77 -8.63 22.66
CA ILE A 80 36.96 -9.49 22.77
C ILE A 80 36.64 -10.99 23.04
N ASP A 81 35.47 -11.28 23.62
CA ASP A 81 35.01 -12.65 23.88
C ASP A 81 34.59 -13.42 22.61
N PHE A 82 34.41 -12.72 21.49
CA PHE A 82 34.22 -13.30 20.16
C PHE A 82 35.33 -14.32 19.82
N LEU A 83 36.58 -14.01 20.15
CA LEU A 83 37.71 -14.91 19.88
C LEU A 83 37.67 -16.17 20.76
N SER A 84 37.33 -16.05 22.04
CA SER A 84 37.16 -17.22 22.93
C SER A 84 36.02 -18.13 22.47
N LYS A 85 34.88 -17.56 22.05
CA LYS A 85 33.75 -18.31 21.49
C LYS A 85 34.14 -19.06 20.21
N GLY A 86 34.95 -18.43 19.35
CA GLY A 86 35.52 -19.07 18.16
C GLY A 86 36.45 -20.24 18.49
N VAL A 87 37.31 -20.11 19.51
CA VAL A 87 38.18 -21.20 19.99
C VAL A 87 37.35 -22.35 20.60
N ASP A 88 36.25 -22.05 21.30
CA ASP A 88 35.35 -23.10 21.81
C ASP A 88 34.61 -23.83 20.68
N ARG A 89 34.16 -23.14 19.62
CA ARG A 89 33.61 -23.79 18.41
C ARG A 89 34.67 -24.58 17.64
N ALA A 90 35.91 -24.08 17.57
CA ALA A 90 37.00 -24.74 16.88
C ALA A 90 37.27 -26.17 17.39
N LYS A 91 37.01 -26.45 18.67
CA LYS A 91 37.18 -27.81 19.26
C LYS A 91 36.35 -28.87 18.54
N ALA A 92 35.15 -28.51 18.09
CA ALA A 92 34.22 -29.42 17.40
C ALA A 92 34.52 -29.60 15.90
N ILE A 93 35.50 -28.89 15.34
CA ILE A 93 35.92 -28.99 13.94
C ILE A 93 37.05 -30.02 13.81
N CYS A 94 36.92 -30.92 12.85
CA CYS A 94 37.86 -32.00 12.56
C CYS A 94 38.29 -32.07 11.10
N ARG A 95 39.45 -32.68 10.85
CA ARG A 95 39.92 -33.05 9.51
C ARG A 95 39.37 -34.43 9.13
N ILE A 96 38.67 -34.53 8.01
CA ILE A 96 38.19 -35.80 7.46
C ILE A 96 39.25 -36.36 6.51
N ILE A 97 39.67 -37.61 6.73
CA ILE A 97 40.70 -38.29 5.95
C ILE A 97 40.10 -39.55 5.33
N THR A 98 40.01 -39.60 4.01
CA THR A 98 39.46 -40.73 3.25
C THR A 98 40.54 -41.40 2.39
N PRO A 99 40.28 -42.57 1.78
CA PRO A 99 41.19 -43.18 0.81
C PRO A 99 41.45 -42.30 -0.43
N ASN A 100 40.50 -41.42 -0.77
CA ASN A 100 40.49 -40.66 -2.02
C ASN A 100 40.81 -39.17 -1.85
N GLY A 101 40.71 -38.63 -0.63
CA GLY A 101 40.87 -37.20 -0.38
C GLY A 101 40.96 -36.80 1.10
N ILE A 102 40.94 -35.48 1.31
CA ILE A 102 40.89 -34.84 2.63
C ILE A 102 39.86 -33.73 2.54
N GLY A 103 39.02 -33.62 3.58
CA GLY A 103 38.05 -32.54 3.76
C GLY A 103 38.03 -32.03 5.19
N THR A 104 37.11 -31.12 5.46
CA THR A 104 36.74 -30.65 6.79
C THR A 104 35.42 -31.31 7.21
N GLY A 105 35.18 -31.44 8.51
CA GLY A 105 33.89 -31.84 9.05
C GLY A 105 33.74 -31.32 10.48
N PHE A 106 32.58 -31.52 11.08
CA PHE A 106 32.33 -31.09 12.45
C PHE A 106 31.34 -32.00 13.20
N LEU A 107 31.54 -32.08 14.51
CA LEU A 107 30.70 -32.84 15.43
C LEU A 107 29.34 -32.15 15.59
N VAL A 108 28.26 -32.79 15.17
CA VAL A 108 26.87 -32.27 15.25
C VAL A 108 26.10 -32.81 16.45
N GLU A 109 26.45 -33.99 16.96
CA GLU A 109 25.99 -34.50 18.26
C GLU A 109 27.05 -35.50 18.77
N ARG A 110 26.95 -35.97 20.02
CA ARG A 110 27.87 -36.93 20.63
C ARG A 110 28.00 -38.21 19.79
N GLY A 111 29.09 -38.28 19.01
CA GLY A 111 29.38 -39.40 18.10
C GLY A 111 28.78 -39.26 16.69
N LEU A 112 28.25 -38.11 16.28
CA LEU A 112 27.77 -37.84 14.92
C LEU A 112 28.52 -36.66 14.28
N ILE A 113 28.98 -36.82 13.04
CA ILE A 113 29.77 -35.85 12.28
C ILE A 113 29.07 -35.48 10.98
N MET A 114 29.11 -34.20 10.60
CA MET A 114 28.67 -33.68 9.29
C MET A 114 29.88 -33.28 8.41
N THR A 115 29.76 -33.54 7.11
CA THR A 115 30.63 -33.05 6.02
C THR A 115 29.86 -33.07 4.69
N ASN A 116 30.50 -32.84 3.54
CA ASN A 116 29.83 -32.94 2.23
C ASN A 116 29.68 -34.38 1.72
N HIS A 117 28.73 -34.60 0.83
CA HIS A 117 28.62 -35.87 0.09
C HIS A 117 29.83 -36.10 -0.81
N HIS A 118 30.34 -35.08 -1.50
CA HIS A 118 31.57 -35.21 -2.30
C HIS A 118 32.85 -35.43 -1.46
N VAL A 119 32.77 -35.36 -0.12
CA VAL A 119 33.86 -35.72 0.81
C VAL A 119 33.68 -37.13 1.38
N LEU A 120 32.44 -37.58 1.64
CA LEU A 120 32.10 -38.94 2.04
C LEU A 120 30.91 -39.44 1.22
N THR A 121 31.22 -40.10 0.10
CA THR A 121 30.23 -40.41 -0.95
C THR A 121 29.31 -41.57 -0.58
N ASP A 122 29.84 -42.61 0.06
CA ASP A 122 29.09 -43.79 0.48
C ASP A 122 29.57 -44.40 1.81
N ALA A 123 28.81 -45.38 2.30
CA ALA A 123 29.10 -46.09 3.55
C ALA A 123 30.37 -46.97 3.50
N VAL A 124 30.84 -47.36 2.31
CA VAL A 124 32.09 -48.15 2.16
C VAL A 124 33.30 -47.22 2.24
N GLU A 125 33.25 -46.04 1.61
CA GLU A 125 34.26 -44.99 1.78
C GLU A 125 34.32 -44.54 3.25
N ALA A 126 33.16 -44.26 3.86
CA ALA A 126 33.08 -43.86 5.27
C ALA A 126 33.68 -44.92 6.22
N ALA A 127 33.38 -46.20 6.05
CA ALA A 127 33.90 -47.27 6.90
C ALA A 127 35.44 -47.45 6.85
N ASN A 128 36.09 -46.88 5.83
CA ASN A 128 37.55 -46.85 5.65
C ASN A 128 38.18 -45.48 5.96
N SER A 129 37.35 -44.51 6.39
CA SER A 129 37.74 -43.12 6.63
C SER A 129 37.80 -42.78 8.14
N TYR A 130 38.43 -41.65 8.45
CA TYR A 130 38.68 -41.20 9.82
C TYR A 130 38.40 -39.72 9.99
N ALA A 131 37.93 -39.33 11.18
CA ALA A 131 37.89 -37.95 11.63
C ALA A 131 39.05 -37.67 12.60
N GLU A 132 39.67 -36.51 12.50
CA GLU A 132 40.81 -36.12 13.33
C GLU A 132 40.55 -34.76 13.98
N PHE A 133 40.28 -34.78 15.28
CA PHE A 133 40.04 -33.61 16.13
C PHE A 133 41.38 -33.09 16.68
N GLY A 134 41.44 -31.81 17.06
CA GLY A 134 42.65 -31.22 17.67
C GLY A 134 43.88 -31.08 16.75
N TYR A 135 43.72 -31.23 15.43
CA TYR A 135 44.81 -31.09 14.45
C TYR A 135 45.15 -29.61 14.17
N GLU A 136 45.81 -28.97 15.13
CA GLU A 136 46.12 -27.53 15.12
C GLU A 136 47.53 -27.21 15.65
N GLU A 137 47.92 -25.94 15.69
CA GLU A 137 49.25 -25.50 16.14
C GLU A 137 49.43 -25.75 17.66
N ASN A 138 50.26 -26.75 18.01
CA ASN A 138 50.45 -27.26 19.39
C ASN A 138 49.23 -28.01 19.97
N GLY A 139 48.25 -28.39 19.14
CA GLY A 139 47.14 -29.27 19.55
C GLY A 139 47.55 -30.74 19.60
N ASN A 140 46.84 -31.53 20.43
CA ASN A 140 46.93 -32.98 20.44
C ASN A 140 45.90 -33.57 19.47
N ALA A 141 46.35 -34.18 18.38
CA ALA A 141 45.48 -34.78 17.38
C ALA A 141 44.85 -36.10 17.90
N ILE A 142 43.52 -36.19 17.91
CA ILE A 142 42.75 -37.38 18.29
C ILE A 142 42.08 -37.92 17.04
N LYS A 143 42.50 -39.11 16.60
CA LYS A 143 42.02 -39.75 15.38
C LYS A 143 41.01 -40.85 15.72
N LEU A 144 39.82 -40.72 15.16
CA LEU A 144 38.64 -41.55 15.41
C LEU A 144 38.20 -42.24 14.12
N LYS A 145 37.72 -43.47 14.21
CA LYS A 145 37.11 -44.18 13.08
C LYS A 145 35.65 -43.75 12.90
N LEU A 146 35.21 -43.68 11.65
CA LEU A 146 33.80 -43.52 11.30
C LEU A 146 33.08 -44.89 11.30
N LYS A 147 31.77 -44.85 11.56
CA LYS A 147 30.88 -46.00 11.77
C LYS A 147 29.54 -45.87 11.02
N PRO A 148 29.55 -45.90 9.68
CA PRO A 148 28.31 -45.78 8.89
C PRO A 148 27.27 -46.88 9.19
N GLU A 149 27.66 -47.99 9.81
CA GLU A 149 26.78 -49.06 10.29
C GLU A 149 25.89 -48.67 11.49
N GLU A 150 26.25 -47.64 12.27
CA GLU A 150 25.42 -47.13 13.38
C GLU A 150 24.45 -46.04 12.89
N LEU A 151 24.95 -45.11 12.05
CA LEU A 151 24.18 -44.11 11.31
C LEU A 151 24.98 -43.61 10.09
N PHE A 152 24.32 -43.56 8.92
CA PHE A 152 24.78 -42.88 7.72
C PHE A 152 23.56 -42.29 6.98
N ILE A 153 23.59 -40.99 6.68
CA ILE A 153 22.59 -40.28 5.87
C ILE A 153 23.35 -39.41 4.88
N THR A 154 22.94 -39.39 3.61
CA THR A 154 23.59 -38.55 2.58
C THR A 154 22.58 -37.99 1.58
N SER A 155 22.92 -36.86 0.95
CA SER A 155 22.18 -36.22 -0.14
C SER A 155 23.18 -35.82 -1.23
N PRO A 156 22.95 -36.18 -2.50
CA PRO A 156 23.94 -36.05 -3.58
C PRO A 156 24.21 -34.59 -3.97
N PHE A 157 25.22 -34.41 -4.82
CA PHE A 157 25.71 -33.09 -5.25
C PHE A 157 24.62 -32.26 -5.95
N GLU A 158 23.72 -32.90 -6.69
CA GLU A 158 22.60 -32.27 -7.40
C GLU A 158 21.43 -31.85 -6.48
N GLU A 159 21.46 -32.21 -5.19
CA GLU A 159 20.44 -31.84 -4.21
C GLU A 159 20.96 -30.83 -3.17
N LEU A 160 21.76 -31.32 -2.20
CA LEU A 160 22.20 -30.61 -1.00
C LEU A 160 23.58 -31.08 -0.48
N ASP A 161 24.32 -31.89 -1.24
CA ASP A 161 25.74 -32.26 -1.04
C ASP A 161 26.19 -32.41 0.42
N PHE A 162 25.51 -33.23 1.21
CA PHE A 162 25.83 -33.44 2.63
C PHE A 162 25.87 -34.91 3.01
N THR A 163 26.70 -35.25 3.99
CA THR A 163 26.75 -36.55 4.65
C THR A 163 26.80 -36.37 6.16
N ILE A 164 25.95 -37.10 6.88
CA ILE A 164 25.98 -37.25 8.34
C ILE A 164 26.29 -38.70 8.66
N VAL A 165 27.31 -38.93 9.49
CA VAL A 165 27.82 -40.28 9.80
C VAL A 165 28.22 -40.40 11.27
N ALA A 166 28.01 -41.58 11.85
CA ALA A 166 28.46 -41.86 13.21
C ALA A 166 29.99 -42.08 13.30
N CYS A 167 30.56 -41.93 14.49
CA CYS A 167 31.98 -42.14 14.76
C CYS A 167 32.21 -42.71 16.17
N GLU A 168 33.45 -43.15 16.42
CA GLU A 168 33.91 -43.41 17.78
C GLU A 168 33.87 -42.12 18.63
N SER A 169 33.45 -42.23 19.90
CA SER A 169 33.29 -41.08 20.81
C SER A 169 34.36 -41.00 21.90
N ALA A 170 35.26 -41.98 21.97
CA ALA A 170 36.28 -42.08 23.02
C ALA A 170 37.40 -41.04 22.83
N GLY A 171 37.63 -40.19 23.83
CA GLY A 171 38.57 -39.07 23.76
C GLY A 171 37.98 -37.75 23.24
N ILE A 172 36.67 -37.68 22.95
CA ILE A 172 35.97 -36.45 22.57
C ILE A 172 34.73 -36.16 23.45
N GLU A 173 34.61 -36.82 24.60
CA GLU A 173 33.45 -36.74 25.50
C GLU A 173 33.21 -35.32 26.07
N ASP A 174 34.28 -34.54 26.19
CA ASP A 174 34.28 -33.14 26.65
C ASP A 174 34.08 -32.11 25.52
N ILE A 175 34.05 -32.55 24.25
CA ILE A 175 33.83 -31.65 23.11
C ILE A 175 32.33 -31.32 23.00
N VAL A 176 32.01 -30.03 23.07
CA VAL A 176 30.64 -29.53 22.88
C VAL A 176 30.30 -29.53 21.37
N PRO A 177 29.29 -30.29 20.91
CA PRO A 177 28.94 -30.33 19.49
C PRO A 177 28.44 -28.98 18.95
N VAL A 178 28.59 -28.77 17.65
CA VAL A 178 27.90 -27.72 16.90
C VAL A 178 26.54 -28.29 16.49
N LYS A 179 25.60 -28.29 17.45
CA LYS A 179 24.30 -28.94 17.28
C LYS A 179 23.56 -28.47 16.04
N LEU A 180 22.99 -29.45 15.32
CA LEU A 180 21.90 -29.17 14.40
C LEU A 180 20.67 -28.79 15.22
N LEU A 181 20.11 -27.64 14.87
CA LEU A 181 18.91 -27.09 15.48
C LEU A 181 17.73 -27.52 14.62
N ARG A 182 16.54 -27.78 15.21
CA ARG A 182 15.34 -27.99 14.38
C ARG A 182 15.06 -26.78 13.49
N ASN A 183 15.36 -25.61 14.04
CA ASN A 183 15.25 -24.29 13.43
C ASN A 183 16.65 -23.65 13.36
N PRO A 184 17.44 -23.85 12.28
CA PRO A 184 18.80 -23.34 12.17
C PRO A 184 18.88 -21.81 12.08
N ALA A 185 20.00 -21.24 12.51
CA ALA A 185 20.25 -19.82 12.37
C ALA A 185 20.35 -19.42 10.88
N THR A 186 19.72 -18.30 10.52
CA THR A 186 19.80 -17.70 9.18
C THR A 186 20.87 -16.63 9.11
N ILE A 187 21.12 -16.12 7.90
CA ILE A 187 22.02 -15.00 7.65
C ILE A 187 21.52 -14.21 6.44
N THR A 188 21.79 -12.90 6.42
CA THR A 188 21.31 -11.96 5.41
C THR A 188 22.47 -11.34 4.61
N ARG A 189 22.11 -10.70 3.48
CA ARG A 189 23.08 -10.08 2.56
C ARG A 189 23.77 -8.89 3.24
N GLY A 190 25.10 -8.87 3.21
CA GLY A 190 25.93 -7.85 3.87
C GLY A 190 26.44 -8.26 5.25
N GLU A 191 25.90 -9.30 5.88
CA GLU A 191 26.45 -9.83 7.13
C GLU A 191 27.76 -10.60 6.90
N TYR A 192 28.49 -10.85 7.99
CA TYR A 192 29.80 -11.51 7.97
C TYR A 192 29.70 -12.96 8.42
N VAL A 193 30.40 -13.84 7.70
CA VAL A 193 30.58 -15.25 8.04
C VAL A 193 31.97 -15.54 8.59
N ASN A 194 32.10 -16.55 9.43
CA ASN A 194 33.37 -17.01 9.98
C ASN A 194 33.52 -18.50 9.67
N ILE A 195 34.63 -18.91 9.05
CA ILE A 195 34.87 -20.30 8.65
C ILE A 195 36.11 -20.83 9.34
N ILE A 196 35.97 -21.99 9.97
CA ILE A 196 37.06 -22.75 10.59
C ILE A 196 37.22 -24.04 9.77
N GLN A 197 38.42 -24.27 9.24
CA GLN A 197 38.63 -25.18 8.10
C GLN A 197 40.02 -25.86 8.14
N HIS A 198 40.21 -26.87 7.30
CA HIS A 198 41.51 -27.52 7.03
C HIS A 198 41.93 -27.35 5.55
N PRO A 199 42.34 -26.15 5.10
CA PRO A 199 42.67 -25.90 3.69
C PRO A 199 43.85 -26.77 3.24
N ARG A 200 43.74 -27.47 2.10
CA ARG A 200 44.68 -28.53 1.64
C ARG A 200 45.00 -29.60 2.70
N GLY A 201 44.12 -29.81 3.68
CA GLY A 201 44.35 -30.72 4.79
C GLY A 201 45.44 -30.26 5.78
N ARG A 202 45.78 -28.97 5.80
CA ARG A 202 46.73 -28.38 6.76
C ARG A 202 46.19 -28.41 8.20
N LYS A 203 46.97 -27.88 9.15
CA LYS A 203 46.49 -27.54 10.49
C LYS A 203 45.25 -26.66 10.39
N LYS A 204 44.41 -26.69 11.42
CA LYS A 204 43.18 -25.89 11.49
C LYS A 204 43.47 -24.40 11.30
N GLU A 205 42.80 -23.80 10.34
CA GLU A 205 42.93 -22.39 9.94
C GLU A 205 41.54 -21.71 9.99
N ILE A 206 41.52 -20.38 10.15
CA ILE A 206 40.29 -19.59 10.31
C ILE A 206 40.33 -18.34 9.42
N ALA A 207 39.22 -18.05 8.75
CA ALA A 207 39.04 -16.80 8.01
C ALA A 207 38.10 -15.84 8.79
N LEU A 208 38.53 -14.59 8.95
CA LEU A 208 37.88 -13.52 9.72
C LEU A 208 37.85 -12.15 8.97
N GLN A 209 38.25 -12.13 7.70
CA GLN A 209 38.39 -10.91 6.88
C GLN A 209 37.92 -11.20 5.45
N ASP A 210 37.49 -10.15 4.74
CA ASP A 210 36.88 -10.22 3.40
C ASP A 210 35.80 -11.30 3.31
N ASN A 211 35.00 -11.40 4.38
CA ASN A 211 34.16 -12.54 4.74
C ASN A 211 32.65 -12.22 4.70
N THR A 212 32.19 -11.49 3.68
CA THR A 212 30.84 -10.91 3.61
C THR A 212 29.89 -11.73 2.71
N VAL A 213 28.65 -11.95 3.16
CA VAL A 213 27.57 -12.57 2.39
C VAL A 213 27.15 -11.66 1.23
N SER A 214 27.42 -12.10 0.00
CA SER A 214 27.14 -11.35 -1.23
C SER A 214 25.71 -11.59 -1.74
N TYR A 215 25.18 -12.81 -1.59
CA TYR A 215 23.80 -13.20 -1.92
C TYR A 215 23.30 -14.35 -1.05
N VAL A 216 21.98 -14.47 -0.91
CA VAL A 216 21.27 -15.56 -0.22
C VAL A 216 20.25 -16.13 -1.20
N TYR A 217 20.26 -17.44 -1.38
CA TYR A 217 19.32 -18.18 -2.23
C TYR A 217 18.50 -19.17 -1.37
N GLU A 218 17.55 -19.88 -2.00
CA GLU A 218 16.70 -20.88 -1.33
C GLU A 218 17.51 -21.92 -0.54
N LYS A 219 18.47 -22.58 -1.22
CA LYS A 219 19.26 -23.70 -0.68
C LYS A 219 20.69 -23.34 -0.28
N VAL A 220 21.25 -22.26 -0.83
CA VAL A 220 22.66 -21.88 -0.69
C VAL A 220 22.83 -20.40 -0.33
N ILE A 221 23.99 -20.05 0.22
CA ILE A 221 24.46 -18.67 0.39
C ILE A 221 25.76 -18.47 -0.40
N HIS A 222 25.93 -17.28 -0.98
CA HIS A 222 27.18 -16.83 -1.60
C HIS A 222 27.87 -15.84 -0.68
N TYR A 223 29.18 -16.01 -0.47
CA TYR A 223 29.98 -15.15 0.37
C TYR A 223 31.43 -15.06 -0.11
N THR A 224 32.06 -13.92 0.07
CA THR A 224 33.52 -13.79 -0.07
C THR A 224 34.19 -14.41 1.15
N THR A 225 35.39 -14.98 0.98
CA THR A 225 36.35 -15.41 2.04
C THR A 225 37.45 -16.26 1.38
N ASP A 226 38.60 -16.42 2.03
CA ASP A 226 39.63 -17.38 1.59
C ASP A 226 39.23 -18.83 1.90
N THR A 227 39.32 -19.70 0.89
CA THR A 227 39.19 -21.16 1.00
C THR A 227 40.17 -21.86 0.05
N GLU A 228 40.49 -23.13 0.31
CA GLU A 228 41.25 -23.98 -0.63
C GLU A 228 40.68 -25.40 -0.65
N ARG A 229 40.95 -26.19 -1.70
CA ARG A 229 40.58 -27.62 -1.76
C ARG A 229 40.93 -28.33 -0.44
N GLY A 230 39.94 -28.90 0.24
CA GLY A 230 40.05 -29.44 1.61
C GLY A 230 39.22 -28.66 2.65
N SER A 231 38.83 -27.43 2.32
CA SER A 231 37.82 -26.65 3.07
C SER A 231 36.41 -27.25 2.99
N SER A 232 36.10 -28.04 1.96
CA SER A 232 34.82 -28.74 1.79
C SER A 232 34.37 -29.43 3.09
N GLY A 233 33.13 -29.19 3.51
CA GLY A 233 32.54 -29.69 4.74
C GLY A 233 32.82 -28.82 5.98
N ALA A 234 33.42 -27.64 5.80
CA ALA A 234 33.62 -26.69 6.89
C ALA A 234 32.31 -26.05 7.37
N ALA A 235 32.23 -25.84 8.68
CA ALA A 235 31.16 -25.10 9.33
C ALA A 235 31.27 -23.60 9.03
N VAL A 236 30.20 -23.02 8.50
CA VAL A 236 30.06 -21.57 8.27
C VAL A 236 29.23 -20.98 9.41
N PHE A 237 29.81 -20.06 10.18
CA PHE A 237 29.17 -19.41 11.32
C PHE A 237 28.84 -17.94 11.05
N ASN A 238 27.84 -17.38 11.71
CA ASN A 238 27.67 -15.92 11.81
C ASN A 238 28.60 -15.31 12.90
N ASN A 239 28.54 -13.99 13.11
CA ASN A 239 29.34 -13.30 14.14
C ASN A 239 28.93 -13.66 15.59
N GLN A 240 27.82 -14.36 15.78
CA GLN A 240 27.31 -14.86 17.05
C GLN A 240 27.76 -16.31 17.33
N TRP A 241 28.56 -16.92 16.45
CA TRP A 241 29.02 -18.31 16.53
C TRP A 241 27.87 -19.35 16.50
N GLN A 242 26.82 -19.04 15.75
CA GLN A 242 25.74 -19.93 15.35
C GLN A 242 26.03 -20.47 13.94
N LEU A 243 25.72 -21.75 13.68
CA LEU A 243 25.94 -22.40 12.39
C LEU A 243 24.85 -21.98 11.39
N VAL A 244 25.23 -21.46 10.23
CA VAL A 244 24.31 -20.97 9.19
C VAL A 244 24.40 -21.75 7.86
N ALA A 245 25.60 -22.27 7.52
CA ALA A 245 25.79 -23.08 6.31
C ALA A 245 26.92 -24.12 6.44
N LEU A 246 26.94 -25.05 5.47
CA LEU A 246 27.98 -26.04 5.20
C LEU A 246 28.73 -25.61 3.93
N HIS A 247 30.02 -25.24 4.03
CA HIS A 247 30.81 -24.86 2.86
C HIS A 247 31.03 -26.08 1.95
N HIS A 248 30.78 -25.93 0.64
CA HIS A 248 30.90 -27.03 -0.33
C HIS A 248 31.62 -26.68 -1.63
N GLY A 249 31.71 -25.39 -1.99
CA GLY A 249 32.29 -24.99 -3.27
C GLY A 249 32.69 -23.52 -3.34
N GLY A 250 33.27 -23.14 -4.48
CA GLY A 250 33.63 -21.76 -4.77
C GLY A 250 34.01 -21.56 -6.24
N LEU A 251 33.77 -20.36 -6.72
CA LEU A 251 33.93 -19.91 -8.09
C LEU A 251 34.74 -18.60 -8.13
N ILE A 252 35.35 -18.30 -9.26
CA ILE A 252 35.99 -17.00 -9.50
C ILE A 252 35.06 -16.20 -10.41
N ASP A 253 34.60 -15.05 -9.93
CA ASP A 253 33.90 -14.06 -10.76
C ASP A 253 34.93 -13.37 -11.66
N GLU A 254 35.03 -13.80 -12.93
CA GLU A 254 35.98 -13.24 -13.89
C GLU A 254 35.75 -11.75 -14.17
N ALA A 255 34.52 -11.25 -14.01
CA ALA A 255 34.18 -9.84 -14.24
C ALA A 255 34.56 -8.94 -13.05
N LYS A 256 34.63 -9.49 -11.83
CA LYS A 256 35.06 -8.76 -10.61
C LYS A 256 36.47 -9.13 -10.12
N GLN A 257 37.09 -10.17 -10.69
CA GLN A 257 38.33 -10.80 -10.21
C GLN A 257 38.28 -11.20 -8.73
N GLN A 258 37.13 -11.67 -8.27
CA GLN A 258 36.88 -11.98 -6.85
C GLN A 258 36.43 -13.44 -6.66
N ALA A 259 36.95 -14.11 -5.64
CA ALA A 259 36.49 -15.43 -5.23
C ALA A 259 35.14 -15.32 -4.51
N VAL A 260 34.16 -16.11 -4.96
CA VAL A 260 32.83 -16.24 -4.36
C VAL A 260 32.65 -17.69 -3.96
N ASN A 261 32.46 -17.94 -2.67
CA ASN A 261 32.24 -19.26 -2.10
C ASN A 261 30.75 -19.55 -1.97
N GLU A 262 30.41 -20.82 -2.04
CA GLU A 262 29.04 -21.32 -1.88
C GLU A 262 28.95 -22.19 -0.62
N GLY A 263 27.85 -22.02 0.12
CA GLY A 263 27.57 -22.77 1.34
C GLY A 263 26.11 -23.19 1.40
N ILE A 264 25.86 -24.47 1.65
CA ILE A 264 24.52 -25.04 1.69
C ILE A 264 23.88 -24.70 3.03
N ARG A 265 22.71 -24.09 3.00
CA ARG A 265 22.01 -23.59 4.18
C ARG A 265 21.63 -24.75 5.09
N ILE A 266 21.96 -24.66 6.38
CA ILE A 266 21.58 -25.72 7.34
C ILE A 266 20.05 -25.86 7.41
N SER A 267 19.30 -24.78 7.20
CA SER A 267 17.83 -24.82 7.09
C SER A 267 17.34 -25.77 5.99
N ALA A 268 18.00 -25.82 4.83
CA ALA A 268 17.64 -26.74 3.74
C ALA A 268 18.02 -28.20 4.06
N ILE A 269 19.18 -28.40 4.69
CA ILE A 269 19.63 -29.73 5.16
C ILE A 269 18.66 -30.29 6.20
N VAL A 270 18.25 -29.48 7.19
CA VAL A 270 17.30 -29.90 8.24
C VAL A 270 15.90 -30.16 7.66
N ALA A 271 15.41 -29.35 6.73
CA ALA A 271 14.16 -29.63 6.02
C ALA A 271 14.19 -30.98 5.28
N LYS A 272 15.30 -31.31 4.59
CA LYS A 272 15.49 -32.63 3.96
C LYS A 272 15.50 -33.77 4.98
N LEU A 273 16.11 -33.59 6.15
CA LEU A 273 16.11 -34.59 7.23
C LEU A 273 14.71 -34.82 7.81
N VAL A 274 13.90 -33.77 7.98
CA VAL A 274 12.49 -33.90 8.41
C VAL A 274 11.66 -34.66 7.36
N ALA A 275 11.80 -34.31 6.08
CA ALA A 275 11.10 -35.00 4.99
C ALA A 275 11.49 -36.49 4.89
N LEU A 276 12.77 -36.84 5.08
CA LEU A 276 13.22 -38.24 5.13
C LEU A 276 12.65 -38.98 6.34
N ALA A 277 12.58 -38.34 7.51
CA ALA A 277 11.98 -38.92 8.71
C ALA A 277 10.48 -39.21 8.52
N GLN A 278 9.73 -38.26 7.94
CA GLN A 278 8.32 -38.45 7.56
C GLN A 278 8.13 -39.54 6.49
N GLY A 279 9.09 -39.67 5.56
CA GLY A 279 9.16 -40.77 4.59
C GLY A 279 9.48 -42.16 5.18
N GLY A 280 9.70 -42.25 6.50
CA GLY A 280 9.94 -43.50 7.22
C GLY A 280 11.41 -43.91 7.36
N ASP A 281 12.36 -43.02 7.06
CA ASP A 281 13.79 -43.31 7.23
C ASP A 281 14.18 -43.38 8.72
N ALA A 282 14.64 -44.56 9.15
CA ALA A 282 14.95 -44.86 10.55
C ALA A 282 16.30 -44.28 11.04
N ALA A 283 17.15 -43.74 10.17
CA ALA A 283 18.29 -42.92 10.57
C ALA A 283 17.85 -41.46 10.74
N ALA A 284 17.08 -40.92 9.80
CA ALA A 284 16.53 -39.57 9.86
C ALA A 284 15.61 -39.39 11.08
N MET A 285 14.66 -40.31 11.33
CA MET A 285 13.79 -40.27 12.52
C MET A 285 14.59 -40.25 13.85
N ARG A 286 15.70 -41.01 13.94
CA ARG A 286 16.56 -41.01 15.13
C ARG A 286 17.25 -39.66 15.34
N LEU A 287 17.63 -38.98 14.25
CA LEU A 287 18.28 -37.67 14.28
C LEU A 287 17.28 -36.53 14.54
N THR A 288 16.11 -36.54 13.88
CA THR A 288 15.10 -35.47 14.03
C THR A 288 14.47 -35.45 15.42
N HIS A 289 14.30 -36.62 16.07
CA HIS A 289 13.92 -36.69 17.49
C HIS A 289 15.01 -36.19 18.47
N GLN A 290 16.23 -35.90 18.00
CA GLN A 290 17.33 -35.35 18.79
C GLN A 290 17.67 -33.90 18.44
N LEU A 291 17.05 -33.32 17.41
CA LEU A 291 17.16 -31.90 17.11
C LEU A 291 16.48 -31.11 18.25
N GLU A 292 17.23 -30.24 18.90
CA GLU A 292 16.68 -29.37 19.95
C GLU A 292 15.90 -28.22 19.28
N ASP A 293 14.70 -27.92 19.79
CA ASP A 293 13.93 -26.73 19.41
C ASP A 293 14.67 -25.50 19.98
N THR A 294 15.37 -24.76 19.12
CA THR A 294 16.47 -23.86 19.55
C THR A 294 16.55 -22.53 18.78
N SER A 295 15.46 -22.13 18.13
CA SER A 295 15.29 -20.75 17.67
C SER A 295 14.15 -20.08 18.43
N PRO A 296 14.29 -18.78 18.72
CA PRO A 296 13.14 -17.87 18.87
C PRO A 296 12.69 -17.22 17.55
N TYR A 297 13.24 -17.68 16.41
CA TYR A 297 13.25 -17.02 15.10
C TYR A 297 12.87 -18.00 13.96
N LEU A 298 11.95 -18.96 14.17
CA LEU A 298 11.30 -19.73 13.07
C LEU A 298 9.83 -20.02 13.42
N GLY A 299 8.89 -19.52 12.61
CA GLY A 299 7.52 -19.26 13.06
C GLY A 299 6.56 -20.44 13.26
N PHE A 300 5.27 -20.15 13.37
CA PHE A 300 4.19 -21.06 13.80
C PHE A 300 3.93 -22.34 12.96
N TYR A 301 4.79 -22.64 12.00
CA TYR A 301 4.64 -23.72 11.05
C TYR A 301 5.83 -24.66 11.12
N ASP A 302 5.54 -25.93 11.40
CA ASP A 302 6.43 -27.03 11.04
C ASP A 302 6.61 -27.07 9.52
N VAL A 303 7.53 -27.90 9.02
CA VAL A 303 7.91 -27.92 7.59
C VAL A 303 6.72 -28.13 6.64
N GLU A 304 5.62 -28.74 7.12
CA GLU A 304 4.34 -28.88 6.42
C GLU A 304 3.74 -27.55 5.93
N GLY A 305 3.92 -26.43 6.66
CA GLY A 305 3.39 -25.12 6.26
C GLY A 305 4.20 -24.39 5.19
N LEU A 306 5.43 -24.83 4.91
CA LEU A 306 6.32 -24.22 3.91
C LEU A 306 6.17 -24.84 2.50
N ILE A 307 5.34 -25.89 2.35
CA ILE A 307 5.35 -26.76 1.16
C ILE A 307 4.13 -26.55 0.23
N ASP A 308 3.03 -25.97 0.71
CA ASP A 308 1.77 -25.86 -0.08
C ASP A 308 1.90 -24.88 -1.27
N ASN A 309 2.61 -23.76 -1.08
CA ASN A 309 2.79 -22.74 -2.12
C ASN A 309 3.97 -23.06 -3.06
N SER A 310 3.63 -23.70 -4.19
CA SER A 310 4.56 -24.04 -5.28
C SER A 310 4.63 -23.02 -6.42
N ASN A 311 3.92 -21.88 -6.33
CA ASN A 311 3.92 -20.81 -7.32
C ASN A 311 4.12 -19.44 -6.67
N ASP A 312 5.17 -18.74 -7.12
CA ASP A 312 5.60 -17.39 -6.74
C ASP A 312 5.88 -17.11 -5.24
N LEU A 313 6.78 -16.14 -5.03
CA LEU A 313 7.50 -15.93 -3.76
C LEU A 313 7.56 -14.43 -3.39
N ALA A 314 6.46 -13.70 -3.53
CA ALA A 314 6.41 -12.26 -3.28
C ALA A 314 6.55 -11.89 -1.79
N GLU A 315 5.67 -12.38 -0.90
CA GLU A 315 5.64 -11.96 0.52
C GLU A 315 6.76 -12.57 1.38
N ILE A 316 7.06 -11.92 2.50
CA ILE A 316 7.96 -12.36 3.55
C ILE A 316 7.21 -12.78 4.82
N GLU A 317 7.10 -14.10 5.03
CA GLU A 317 6.81 -14.64 6.36
C GLU A 317 8.02 -14.42 7.29
N ILE A 318 7.93 -13.46 8.21
CA ILE A 318 9.03 -13.09 9.12
C ILE A 318 8.88 -13.88 10.41
N PRO A 319 9.82 -14.75 10.77
CA PRO A 319 9.65 -15.62 11.93
C PRO A 319 9.96 -14.95 13.28
N SER A 320 10.25 -13.65 13.24
CA SER A 320 10.63 -12.80 14.37
C SER A 320 10.93 -11.41 13.81
N PHE A 321 10.09 -10.43 14.10
CA PHE A 321 10.43 -9.03 13.81
C PHE A 321 11.07 -8.39 15.03
N LYS A 322 11.95 -7.40 14.82
CA LYS A 322 12.49 -6.59 15.90
C LYS A 322 12.62 -5.13 15.48
N GLY A 323 12.00 -4.27 16.28
CA GLY A 323 11.99 -2.83 16.09
C GLY A 323 13.39 -2.22 16.13
N ASN A 324 13.61 -1.22 15.29
CA ASN A 324 14.87 -0.52 15.11
C ASN A 324 14.64 0.98 15.23
N LYS A 325 15.29 1.60 16.23
CA LYS A 325 15.14 3.02 16.63
C LYS A 325 15.60 4.06 15.58
N ARG A 326 15.87 3.60 14.35
CA ARG A 326 16.11 4.39 13.14
C ARG A 326 14.88 4.56 12.26
N PHE A 327 13.76 3.94 12.61
CA PHE A 327 12.51 3.92 11.86
C PHE A 327 11.34 4.02 12.86
N ALA A 328 10.12 4.25 12.36
CA ALA A 328 8.90 3.97 13.13
C ALA A 328 8.40 2.57 12.79
N ASP A 329 8.40 1.67 13.77
CA ASP A 329 7.98 0.28 13.62
C ASP A 329 6.63 0.05 14.33
N ILE A 330 5.65 -0.37 13.52
CA ILE A 330 4.22 -0.32 13.84
C ILE A 330 3.63 -1.71 13.62
N GLY A 331 2.69 -2.16 14.47
CA GLY A 331 2.02 -3.44 14.27
C GLY A 331 0.54 -3.45 14.61
N PHE A 332 -0.14 -4.51 14.19
CA PHE A 332 -1.53 -4.83 14.51
C PHE A 332 -1.65 -6.32 14.87
N TRP A 333 -2.42 -6.65 15.91
CA TRP A 333 -2.61 -8.04 16.36
C TRP A 333 -3.93 -8.24 17.09
N ASN A 334 -4.74 -9.20 16.65
CA ASN A 334 -5.81 -9.77 17.46
C ASN A 334 -5.23 -10.78 18.45
N ILE A 335 -5.45 -10.56 19.76
CA ILE A 335 -4.94 -11.46 20.81
C ILE A 335 -5.95 -12.56 21.15
N GLU A 336 -7.18 -12.54 20.59
CA GLU A 336 -8.27 -13.50 20.85
C GLU A 336 -8.72 -13.51 22.32
N ASN A 337 -9.84 -12.83 22.62
CA ASN A 337 -10.49 -12.88 23.93
C ASN A 337 -9.52 -12.70 25.11
N PHE A 338 -8.64 -11.69 25.05
CA PHE A 338 -7.63 -11.39 26.07
C PHE A 338 -8.25 -10.62 27.25
N ASN A 339 -9.15 -11.33 27.93
CA ASN A 339 -9.94 -10.85 29.07
C ASN A 339 -9.20 -10.97 30.42
N GLY A 340 -9.77 -10.39 31.47
CA GLY A 340 -9.23 -10.42 32.83
C GLY A 340 -8.96 -11.83 33.40
N GLY A 341 -9.62 -12.86 32.86
CA GLY A 341 -9.43 -14.28 33.19
C GLY A 341 -8.22 -14.95 32.53
N ALA A 342 -7.53 -14.30 31.59
CA ALA A 342 -6.35 -14.85 30.91
C ALA A 342 -5.29 -15.37 31.91
N THR A 343 -4.67 -16.52 31.65
CA THR A 343 -3.76 -17.13 32.64
C THR A 343 -2.49 -16.31 32.85
N ASN A 344 -1.86 -16.41 34.04
CA ASN A 344 -0.57 -15.78 34.29
C ASN A 344 0.57 -16.30 33.39
N GLN A 345 0.37 -17.43 32.71
CA GLN A 345 1.30 -17.92 31.69
C GLN A 345 1.06 -17.23 30.34
N ARG A 346 -0.19 -17.21 29.84
CA ARG A 346 -0.59 -16.49 28.61
C ARG A 346 -0.10 -15.04 28.63
N VAL A 347 -0.31 -14.32 29.74
CA VAL A 347 0.18 -12.94 29.94
C VAL A 347 1.72 -12.83 29.87
N LYS A 348 2.48 -13.80 30.40
CA LYS A 348 3.96 -13.79 30.36
C LYS A 348 4.53 -14.08 28.97
N GLU A 349 3.82 -14.87 28.17
CA GLU A 349 4.21 -15.26 26.82
C GLU A 349 3.84 -14.19 25.79
N ILE A 350 2.66 -13.58 25.91
CA ILE A 350 2.31 -12.34 25.18
C ILE A 350 3.31 -11.22 25.53
N ALA A 351 3.71 -11.09 26.80
CA ALA A 351 4.76 -10.16 27.21
C ALA A 351 6.19 -10.57 26.75
N GLN A 352 6.42 -11.80 26.28
CA GLN A 352 7.65 -12.19 25.59
C GLN A 352 7.60 -11.63 24.17
N ILE A 353 6.59 -12.07 23.41
CA ILE A 353 6.30 -11.68 22.02
C ILE A 353 6.40 -10.16 21.84
N VAL A 354 5.62 -9.39 22.61
CA VAL A 354 5.59 -7.91 22.49
C VAL A 354 6.94 -7.25 22.82
N ALA A 355 7.70 -7.80 23.78
CA ALA A 355 8.99 -7.24 24.16
C ALA A 355 10.12 -7.59 23.17
N ASP A 356 10.06 -8.76 22.55
CA ASP A 356 11.00 -9.16 21.50
C ASP A 356 10.73 -8.38 20.20
N MET A 357 9.45 -8.18 19.87
CA MET A 357 9.01 -7.33 18.76
C MET A 357 9.53 -5.90 18.92
N SER A 358 9.43 -5.32 20.12
CA SER A 358 9.99 -3.98 20.42
C SER A 358 9.41 -2.87 19.51
N MET A 359 8.10 -2.89 19.26
CA MET A 359 7.39 -1.90 18.43
C MET A 359 7.25 -0.55 19.13
N ASP A 360 7.22 0.53 18.36
CA ASP A 360 6.89 1.87 18.86
C ASP A 360 5.39 1.98 19.17
N THR A 361 4.54 1.42 18.30
CA THR A 361 3.08 1.35 18.50
C THR A 361 2.50 0.04 17.98
N LEU A 362 1.69 -0.65 18.78
CA LEU A 362 1.06 -1.94 18.47
C LEU A 362 -0.46 -1.84 18.75
N GLY A 363 -1.26 -1.87 17.69
CA GLY A 363 -2.73 -1.92 17.76
C GLY A 363 -3.22 -3.30 18.16
N LEU A 364 -4.09 -3.38 19.17
CA LEU A 364 -4.56 -4.63 19.76
C LEU A 364 -6.08 -4.77 19.64
N VAL A 365 -6.50 -5.96 19.26
CA VAL A 365 -7.90 -6.37 19.08
C VAL A 365 -8.25 -7.51 20.06
N GLU A 366 -9.52 -7.54 20.50
CA GLU A 366 -10.06 -8.43 21.53
C GLU A 366 -9.29 -8.41 22.86
N VAL A 367 -9.10 -7.22 23.41
CA VAL A 367 -8.45 -7.03 24.71
C VAL A 367 -9.44 -6.49 25.74
N GLU A 368 -9.24 -6.81 27.02
CA GLU A 368 -9.87 -6.08 28.13
C GLU A 368 -8.83 -5.30 28.94
N LYS A 369 -9.24 -4.16 29.51
CA LYS A 369 -8.42 -3.34 30.40
C LYS A 369 -7.76 -4.11 31.55
N GLY A 370 -8.48 -5.07 32.15
CA GLY A 370 -7.97 -5.89 33.26
C GLY A 370 -6.83 -6.83 32.86
N ALA A 371 -6.73 -7.22 31.59
CA ALA A 371 -5.63 -8.00 31.04
C ALA A 371 -4.46 -7.08 30.62
N LEU A 372 -4.76 -5.94 29.99
CA LEU A 372 -3.76 -4.92 29.63
C LEU A 372 -2.98 -4.41 30.87
N ASP A 373 -3.66 -4.17 31.99
CA ASP A 373 -3.02 -3.80 33.27
C ASP A 373 -2.12 -4.91 33.84
N ARG A 374 -2.28 -6.18 33.41
CA ARG A 374 -1.39 -7.29 33.79
C ARG A 374 -0.24 -7.43 32.79
N LEU A 375 -0.50 -7.26 31.50
CA LEU A 375 0.49 -7.23 30.42
C LEU A 375 1.50 -6.09 30.63
N LYS A 376 1.04 -4.86 30.91
CA LYS A 376 1.88 -3.70 31.24
C LYS A 376 2.86 -3.97 32.39
N ARG A 377 2.40 -4.64 33.45
CA ARG A 377 3.26 -5.04 34.58
C ARG A 377 4.26 -6.13 34.21
N ALA A 378 3.87 -7.08 33.36
CA ALA A 378 4.78 -8.11 32.85
C ALA A 378 5.87 -7.51 31.94
N LEU A 379 5.50 -6.59 31.04
CA LEU A 379 6.42 -5.85 30.16
C LEU A 379 7.41 -5.00 30.97
N LEU A 380 6.93 -4.24 31.97
CA LEU A 380 7.80 -3.47 32.85
C LEU A 380 8.79 -4.37 33.62
N SER A 381 8.36 -5.56 34.08
CA SER A 381 9.26 -6.54 34.72
C SER A 381 10.32 -7.15 33.79
N ARG A 382 10.16 -6.99 32.48
CA ARG A 382 11.10 -7.39 31.42
C ARG A 382 11.97 -6.23 30.92
N GLY A 383 11.76 -5.01 31.42
CA GLY A 383 12.46 -3.79 30.99
C GLY A 383 11.83 -3.06 29.80
N ALA A 384 10.68 -3.50 29.30
CA ALA A 384 9.94 -2.81 28.24
C ALA A 384 9.02 -1.73 28.86
N ALA A 385 9.27 -0.46 28.55
CA ALA A 385 8.61 0.70 29.15
C ALA A 385 7.29 1.05 28.43
N MET A 386 6.39 0.07 28.30
CA MET A 386 5.15 0.18 27.53
C MET A 386 3.99 0.80 28.33
N ASP A 387 3.16 1.60 27.66
CA ASP A 387 1.84 2.06 28.14
C ASP A 387 0.77 1.88 27.05
N TYR A 388 -0.51 2.14 27.33
CA TYR A 388 -1.59 1.95 26.36
C TYR A 388 -2.67 3.05 26.38
N VAL A 389 -3.27 3.29 25.21
CA VAL A 389 -4.61 3.90 25.07
C VAL A 389 -5.63 2.82 24.74
N TYR A 390 -6.91 3.04 25.06
CA TYR A 390 -7.95 2.00 25.05
C TYR A 390 -9.33 2.62 24.76
N LEU A 391 -10.15 1.94 23.97
CA LEU A 391 -11.53 2.31 23.63
C LEU A 391 -12.48 1.18 24.03
N ASP A 392 -13.40 1.51 24.94
CA ASP A 392 -14.32 0.61 25.64
C ASP A 392 -15.52 0.17 24.77
N ALA A 393 -15.72 -1.14 24.61
CA ALA A 393 -16.82 -1.72 23.83
C ALA A 393 -17.86 -2.44 24.72
N GLU A 394 -19.12 -2.43 24.30
CA GLU A 394 -20.25 -3.01 25.02
C GLU A 394 -20.31 -4.55 24.84
N GLY A 395 -19.23 -5.24 25.21
CA GLY A 395 -19.10 -6.69 25.08
C GLY A 395 -17.78 -7.35 25.51
N GLY A 396 -16.75 -6.62 25.96
CA GLY A 396 -15.45 -7.20 26.34
C GLY A 396 -14.59 -7.65 25.16
N GLN A 397 -14.79 -7.02 23.99
CA GLN A 397 -13.96 -7.17 22.79
C GLN A 397 -13.41 -5.79 22.42
N ASP A 398 -12.71 -5.19 23.37
CA ASP A 398 -12.29 -3.79 23.30
C ASP A 398 -11.05 -3.64 22.39
N LEU A 399 -10.75 -2.39 22.04
CA LEU A 399 -9.59 -2.04 21.23
C LEU A 399 -8.57 -1.26 22.05
N ALA A 400 -7.29 -1.44 21.76
CA ALA A 400 -6.21 -0.67 22.36
C ALA A 400 -5.09 -0.34 21.38
N ILE A 401 -4.24 0.62 21.73
CA ILE A 401 -2.90 0.77 21.15
C ILE A 401 -1.92 0.78 22.32
N LEU A 402 -1.04 -0.22 22.35
CA LEU A 402 0.12 -0.30 23.23
C LEU A 402 1.29 0.44 22.57
N TYR A 403 2.12 1.14 23.33
CA TYR A 403 3.24 1.94 22.80
C TYR A 403 4.42 2.03 23.77
N ASP A 404 5.64 2.09 23.25
CA ASP A 404 6.85 2.29 24.08
C ASP A 404 6.97 3.77 24.47
N THR A 405 6.92 4.07 25.77
CA THR A 405 6.93 5.45 26.27
C THR A 405 8.26 6.18 26.10
N THR A 406 9.32 5.49 25.64
CA THR A 406 10.64 6.08 25.36
C THR A 406 10.77 6.60 23.93
N THR A 407 10.09 5.97 22.96
CA THR A 407 10.14 6.33 21.54
C THR A 407 8.84 6.97 21.03
N ALA A 408 7.69 6.61 21.61
CA ALA A 408 6.37 7.00 21.12
C ALA A 408 5.55 7.80 22.14
N ASN A 409 4.65 8.65 21.62
CA ASN A 409 3.54 9.24 22.34
C ASN A 409 2.24 8.95 21.57
N VAL A 410 1.21 8.45 22.26
CA VAL A 410 -0.09 8.13 21.63
C VAL A 410 -1.21 8.84 22.38
N LYS A 411 -2.06 9.55 21.63
CA LYS A 411 -3.21 10.30 22.14
C LYS A 411 -4.48 9.88 21.43
N LEU A 412 -5.40 9.28 22.17
CA LEU A 412 -6.74 8.88 21.72
C LEU A 412 -7.52 10.09 21.13
N ARG A 413 -8.31 9.85 20.08
CA ARG A 413 -9.07 10.85 19.33
C ARG A 413 -10.58 10.57 19.35
N ASP A 414 -11.14 10.49 20.57
CA ASP A 414 -12.59 10.34 20.80
C ASP A 414 -13.43 11.45 20.12
N ASP A 415 -12.82 12.58 19.78
CA ASP A 415 -13.42 13.65 19.00
C ASP A 415 -13.74 13.23 17.55
N LEU A 416 -12.99 12.30 16.98
CA LEU A 416 -13.31 11.69 15.68
C LEU A 416 -14.46 10.69 15.79
N ASN A 417 -14.48 9.82 16.81
CA ASN A 417 -15.66 9.00 17.12
C ASN A 417 -16.93 9.87 17.28
N ARG A 418 -16.80 11.05 17.87
CA ARG A 418 -17.91 12.03 17.96
C ARG A 418 -18.26 12.69 16.62
N LYS A 419 -17.28 13.16 15.81
CA LYS A 419 -17.51 13.72 14.45
C LYS A 419 -18.27 12.70 13.58
N TYR A 420 -17.84 11.43 13.62
CA TYR A 420 -18.36 10.36 12.77
C TYR A 420 -19.47 9.52 13.40
N SER A 421 -19.97 9.87 14.58
CA SER A 421 -20.90 9.03 15.35
C SER A 421 -22.12 8.55 14.56
N ARG A 422 -22.64 9.35 13.61
CA ARG A 422 -23.74 8.95 12.70
C ARG A 422 -23.36 7.85 11.70
N LEU A 423 -22.14 7.87 11.16
CA LEU A 423 -21.63 6.82 10.26
C LEU A 423 -21.30 5.56 11.05
N LEU A 424 -20.66 5.72 12.21
CA LEU A 424 -20.27 4.62 13.09
C LEU A 424 -21.49 3.93 13.75
N SER A 425 -22.55 4.68 14.05
CA SER A 425 -23.82 4.13 14.56
C SER A 425 -24.81 3.75 13.46
N SER A 426 -24.40 3.70 12.18
CA SER A 426 -25.29 3.30 11.07
C SER A 426 -25.76 1.86 11.25
N GLU A 427 -26.98 1.56 10.81
CA GLU A 427 -27.63 0.26 11.00
C GLU A 427 -28.12 -0.32 9.67
N ILE A 428 -27.97 -1.64 9.51
CA ILE A 428 -28.51 -2.42 8.41
C ILE A 428 -29.31 -3.59 8.99
N ASN A 429 -30.52 -3.81 8.48
CA ASN A 429 -31.45 -4.83 8.99
C ASN A 429 -31.68 -4.76 10.53
N GLY A 430 -31.70 -3.55 11.10
CA GLY A 430 -31.88 -3.30 12.54
C GLY A 430 -30.68 -3.68 13.41
N LYS A 431 -29.47 -3.74 12.83
CA LYS A 431 -28.21 -4.03 13.54
C LYS A 431 -27.15 -3.01 13.14
N ARG A 432 -26.51 -2.37 14.11
CA ARG A 432 -25.35 -1.49 13.89
C ARG A 432 -24.26 -2.18 13.09
N VAL A 433 -23.59 -1.46 12.19
CA VAL A 433 -22.45 -1.99 11.42
C VAL A 433 -21.34 -2.50 12.34
N PHE A 434 -20.84 -1.64 13.23
CA PHE A 434 -19.97 -2.01 14.34
C PHE A 434 -20.81 -2.64 15.46
N PRO A 435 -20.64 -3.95 15.77
CA PRO A 435 -21.39 -4.62 16.84
C PRO A 435 -21.00 -4.07 18.20
N SER A 436 -21.89 -4.11 19.20
CA SER A 436 -21.54 -3.80 20.60
C SER A 436 -20.74 -2.50 20.79
N LYS A 437 -21.00 -1.46 19.98
CA LYS A 437 -20.26 -0.18 20.02
C LYS A 437 -18.74 -0.35 19.88
N ARG A 438 -18.29 -1.44 19.24
CA ARG A 438 -16.90 -1.74 18.87
C ARG A 438 -16.48 -0.91 17.65
N GLU A 439 -16.60 0.40 17.81
CA GLU A 439 -16.23 1.42 16.83
C GLU A 439 -14.71 1.41 16.60
N PRO A 440 -14.21 1.97 15.48
CA PRO A 440 -12.78 2.12 15.25
C PRO A 440 -12.13 2.97 16.35
N LEU A 441 -10.96 2.54 16.81
CA LEU A 441 -10.12 3.30 17.74
C LEU A 441 -9.20 4.20 16.93
N PHE A 442 -9.47 5.51 16.96
CA PHE A 442 -8.60 6.53 16.38
C PHE A 442 -7.62 7.07 17.42
N ALA A 443 -6.32 7.08 17.13
CA ALA A 443 -5.32 7.74 17.97
C ALA A 443 -4.24 8.45 17.15
N MET A 444 -3.89 9.67 17.56
CA MET A 444 -2.74 10.38 17.03
C MET A 444 -1.47 9.81 17.67
N CYS A 445 -0.59 9.24 16.85
CA CYS A 445 0.69 8.71 17.25
C CYS A 445 1.82 9.67 16.83
N THR A 446 2.84 9.76 17.67
CA THR A 446 4.07 10.52 17.38
C THR A 446 5.27 9.68 17.82
N VAL A 447 6.15 9.30 16.88
CA VAL A 447 7.29 8.39 17.08
C VAL A 447 8.60 9.09 16.73
N LYS A 448 9.67 8.83 17.50
CA LYS A 448 10.96 9.52 17.38
C LYS A 448 11.97 8.80 16.50
N GLU A 449 12.18 9.30 15.29
CA GLU A 449 13.17 8.79 14.32
C GLU A 449 14.38 9.74 14.26
N GLU A 450 15.56 9.27 14.69
CA GLU A 450 16.86 10.01 14.70
C GLU A 450 16.83 11.49 15.18
N GLY A 451 15.84 11.86 16.01
CA GLY A 451 15.68 13.22 16.56
C GLY A 451 14.55 14.06 15.93
N LYS A 452 13.77 13.48 15.01
CA LYS A 452 12.52 14.04 14.48
C LYS A 452 11.31 13.28 15.02
N ASP A 453 10.18 13.99 15.12
CA ASP A 453 8.89 13.43 15.51
C ASP A 453 8.06 13.09 14.25
N ILE A 454 7.97 11.81 13.88
CA ILE A 454 7.04 11.32 12.86
C ILE A 454 5.64 11.29 13.46
N ARG A 455 4.68 12.00 12.87
CA ARG A 455 3.28 12.05 13.32
C ARG A 455 2.36 11.35 12.32
N PHE A 456 1.53 10.41 12.80
CA PHE A 456 0.53 9.68 11.99
C PHE A 456 -0.76 9.41 12.78
N LEU A 457 -1.87 9.19 12.08
CA LEU A 457 -3.13 8.72 12.69
C LEU A 457 -3.19 7.19 12.58
N MET A 458 -3.14 6.51 13.72
CA MET A 458 -3.39 5.07 13.79
C MET A 458 -4.89 4.82 14.03
N THR A 459 -5.46 3.91 13.25
CA THR A 459 -6.86 3.47 13.35
C THR A 459 -6.89 1.96 13.51
N VAL A 460 -7.30 1.47 14.68
CA VAL A 460 -7.49 0.03 14.93
C VAL A 460 -8.95 -0.34 14.67
N VAL A 461 -9.18 -1.45 13.97
CA VAL A 461 -10.53 -1.97 13.68
C VAL A 461 -10.68 -3.45 14.03
N HIS A 462 -11.94 -3.83 14.27
CA HIS A 462 -12.38 -5.22 14.32
C HIS A 462 -13.79 -5.29 13.67
N LEU A 463 -13.88 -5.84 12.47
CA LEU A 463 -15.12 -5.92 11.67
C LEU A 463 -15.96 -7.17 12.01
N LYS A 464 -17.16 -7.30 11.43
CA LYS A 464 -18.09 -8.38 11.82
C LYS A 464 -17.69 -9.73 11.20
N ALA A 465 -17.26 -10.65 12.06
CA ALA A 465 -17.04 -12.08 11.78
C ALA A 465 -18.23 -12.82 11.15
N MET A 466 -18.00 -14.05 10.69
CA MET A 466 -18.92 -14.93 9.93
C MET A 466 -19.12 -14.52 8.47
N ARG A 467 -19.06 -15.50 7.54
CA ARG A 467 -19.30 -15.31 6.10
C ARG A 467 -20.78 -15.38 5.69
N ASP A 468 -21.73 -15.29 6.63
CA ASP A 468 -23.16 -15.21 6.33
C ASP A 468 -23.52 -13.87 5.69
N GLN A 469 -24.57 -13.84 4.85
CA GLN A 469 -24.96 -12.65 4.10
C GLN A 469 -25.11 -11.39 4.98
N ALA A 470 -25.77 -11.49 6.15
CA ALA A 470 -26.03 -10.34 7.01
C ALA A 470 -24.79 -9.87 7.77
N SER A 471 -23.80 -10.73 7.98
CA SER A 471 -22.47 -10.34 8.48
C SER A 471 -21.61 -9.71 7.38
N THR A 472 -21.67 -10.25 6.15
CA THR A 472 -20.97 -9.71 4.98
C THR A 472 -21.50 -8.32 4.60
N GLU A 473 -22.82 -8.12 4.52
CA GLU A 473 -23.47 -6.80 4.32
C GLU A 473 -23.00 -5.77 5.37
N ARG A 474 -22.78 -6.20 6.62
CA ARG A 474 -22.27 -5.35 7.70
C ARG A 474 -20.78 -5.03 7.58
N ARG A 475 -19.95 -5.95 7.04
CA ARG A 475 -18.56 -5.64 6.68
C ARG A 475 -18.51 -4.62 5.54
N THR A 476 -19.34 -4.80 4.49
CA THR A 476 -19.44 -3.84 3.37
C THR A 476 -19.75 -2.43 3.85
N LEU A 477 -20.81 -2.25 4.65
CA LEU A 477 -21.20 -0.91 5.12
C LEU A 477 -20.20 -0.32 6.14
N ALA A 478 -19.51 -1.15 6.93
CA ALA A 478 -18.40 -0.70 7.79
C ALA A 478 -17.17 -0.26 6.99
N ALA A 479 -16.79 -0.99 5.93
CA ALA A 479 -15.71 -0.63 5.03
C ALA A 479 -16.02 0.67 4.25
N GLN A 480 -17.27 0.86 3.82
CA GLN A 480 -17.75 2.11 3.24
C GLN A 480 -17.64 3.28 4.24
N ALA A 481 -18.09 3.10 5.49
CA ALA A 481 -17.96 4.11 6.52
C ALA A 481 -16.48 4.48 6.81
N LEU A 482 -15.59 3.50 6.91
CA LEU A 482 -14.15 3.72 7.08
C LEU A 482 -13.53 4.47 5.90
N SER A 483 -13.89 4.11 4.67
CA SER A 483 -13.42 4.77 3.45
C SER A 483 -13.84 6.25 3.40
N VAL A 484 -15.10 6.55 3.73
CA VAL A 484 -15.60 7.93 3.84
C VAL A 484 -14.87 8.72 4.93
N ILE A 485 -14.59 8.10 6.08
CA ILE A 485 -13.85 8.75 7.19
C ILE A 485 -12.40 9.07 6.80
N ILE A 486 -11.70 8.16 6.13
CA ILE A 486 -10.33 8.40 5.64
C ILE A 486 -10.31 9.51 4.58
N GLU A 487 -11.27 9.47 3.65
CA GLU A 487 -11.44 10.48 2.61
C GLU A 487 -11.79 11.86 3.18
N ASP A 488 -12.63 11.96 4.22
CA ASP A 488 -12.83 13.19 5.00
C ASP A 488 -11.49 13.68 5.57
N LEU A 489 -10.84 12.85 6.38
CA LEU A 489 -9.68 13.27 7.16
C LEU A 489 -8.57 13.83 6.25
N LYS A 490 -8.27 13.17 5.12
CA LYS A 490 -7.26 13.66 4.16
C LYS A 490 -7.60 15.00 3.48
N LYS A 491 -8.82 15.52 3.61
CA LYS A 491 -9.23 16.86 3.15
C LYS A 491 -9.04 17.94 4.24
N THR A 492 -9.18 17.58 5.52
CA THR A 492 -9.00 18.50 6.66
C THR A 492 -7.55 18.97 6.82
N GLU A 493 -7.32 20.26 7.11
CA GLU A 493 -5.95 20.80 7.29
C GLU A 493 -5.18 20.18 8.49
N GLU A 494 -5.84 19.52 9.45
CA GLU A 494 -5.13 18.76 10.49
C GLU A 494 -4.49 17.47 9.94
N PHE A 495 -5.13 16.77 9.00
CA PHE A 495 -4.73 15.42 8.58
C PHE A 495 -4.29 15.31 7.10
N LYS A 496 -4.47 16.36 6.30
CA LYS A 496 -4.05 16.45 4.89
C LYS A 496 -2.60 16.04 4.62
N GLN A 497 -1.67 16.37 5.53
CA GLN A 497 -0.26 15.97 5.47
C GLN A 497 0.13 14.93 6.56
N VAL A 498 -0.85 14.34 7.24
CA VAL A 498 -0.62 13.29 8.25
C VAL A 498 -0.97 11.93 7.64
N PRO A 499 -0.03 10.98 7.55
CA PRO A 499 -0.32 9.61 7.15
C PRO A 499 -1.40 8.99 8.03
N ILE A 500 -2.34 8.26 7.43
CA ILE A 500 -3.36 7.48 8.14
C ILE A 500 -3.05 6.00 7.92
N ILE A 501 -3.01 5.25 9.01
CA ILE A 501 -2.71 3.81 9.04
C ILE A 501 -3.92 3.10 9.68
N LEU A 502 -4.63 2.33 8.87
CA LEU A 502 -5.76 1.50 9.28
C LEU A 502 -5.29 0.04 9.34
N GLY A 503 -5.64 -0.67 10.42
CA GLY A 503 -5.33 -2.10 10.51
C GLY A 503 -6.02 -2.84 11.66
N GLY A 504 -5.85 -4.15 11.66
CA GLY A 504 -6.52 -5.09 12.55
C GLY A 504 -7.45 -6.04 11.81
N ASP A 505 -8.28 -6.75 12.56
CA ASP A 505 -9.09 -7.86 12.05
C ASP A 505 -10.28 -7.35 11.21
N MET A 506 -10.21 -7.56 9.89
CA MET A 506 -11.28 -7.20 8.96
C MET A 506 -12.25 -8.35 8.68
N ASN A 507 -12.00 -9.56 9.19
CA ASN A 507 -12.86 -10.75 9.07
C ASN A 507 -13.26 -11.17 7.63
N ASP A 508 -12.52 -10.70 6.62
CA ASP A 508 -12.67 -11.08 5.22
C ASP A 508 -11.35 -10.89 4.47
N ASP A 509 -11.28 -11.44 3.26
CA ASP A 509 -10.12 -11.29 2.35
C ASP A 509 -10.02 -9.86 1.79
N ALA A 510 -8.82 -9.33 1.56
CA ALA A 510 -8.61 -7.99 1.01
C ALA A 510 -9.19 -7.83 -0.42
N GLY A 511 -9.15 -8.89 -1.23
CA GLY A 511 -9.80 -8.97 -2.54
C GLY A 511 -11.32 -9.20 -2.49
N SER A 512 -11.91 -9.36 -1.30
CA SER A 512 -13.35 -9.60 -1.15
C SER A 512 -14.19 -8.39 -1.56
N THR A 513 -15.42 -8.66 -2.01
CA THR A 513 -16.40 -7.61 -2.31
C THR A 513 -16.80 -6.80 -1.07
N SER A 514 -16.64 -7.32 0.14
CA SER A 514 -17.01 -6.62 1.38
C SER A 514 -15.98 -5.57 1.79
N LEU A 515 -14.67 -5.84 1.61
CA LEU A 515 -13.61 -4.87 1.91
C LEU A 515 -13.27 -3.94 0.73
N SER A 516 -13.75 -4.28 -0.48
CA SER A 516 -13.53 -3.53 -1.72
C SER A 516 -13.62 -2.00 -1.60
N SER A 517 -14.56 -1.48 -0.81
CA SER A 517 -14.81 -0.04 -0.64
C SER A 517 -13.75 0.71 0.15
N VAL A 518 -13.02 0.04 1.06
CA VAL A 518 -11.86 0.62 1.75
C VAL A 518 -10.57 0.29 0.99
N VAL A 519 -10.41 -0.95 0.52
CA VAL A 519 -9.21 -1.44 -0.18
C VAL A 519 -8.90 -0.67 -1.46
N ASN A 520 -9.93 -0.30 -2.23
CA ASN A 520 -9.79 0.43 -3.50
C ASN A 520 -9.99 1.96 -3.37
N SER A 521 -9.94 2.51 -2.14
CA SER A 521 -10.19 3.93 -1.90
C SER A 521 -9.09 4.82 -2.53
N PRO A 522 -9.43 5.94 -3.21
CA PRO A 522 -8.46 6.68 -4.01
C PRO A 522 -7.29 7.26 -3.22
N SER A 523 -7.46 7.57 -1.93
CA SER A 523 -6.38 8.05 -1.07
C SER A 523 -5.50 6.95 -0.44
N VAL A 524 -5.79 5.65 -0.61
CA VAL A 524 -5.11 4.56 0.12
C VAL A 524 -4.38 3.54 -0.76
N ILE A 525 -3.49 2.79 -0.13
CA ILE A 525 -2.85 1.57 -0.62
C ILE A 525 -3.14 0.48 0.43
N THR A 526 -3.55 -0.71 -0.02
CA THR A 526 -3.64 -1.89 0.86
C THR A 526 -2.33 -2.63 0.72
N LEU A 527 -1.60 -2.77 1.83
CA LEU A 527 -0.24 -3.34 1.90
C LEU A 527 -0.25 -4.86 2.15
N THR A 528 -1.38 -5.52 1.91
CA THR A 528 -1.61 -6.95 2.17
C THR A 528 -2.53 -7.57 1.10
N LEU A 529 -2.48 -7.03 -0.11
CA LEU A 529 -3.40 -7.39 -1.21
C LEU A 529 -2.77 -8.44 -2.14
N ASP A 530 -1.47 -8.37 -2.33
CA ASP A 530 -0.59 -9.38 -2.93
C ASP A 530 -0.56 -10.62 -2.04
N ASP A 531 -0.36 -10.43 -0.72
CA ASP A 531 -0.34 -11.45 0.33
C ASP A 531 -1.56 -12.38 0.23
N ALA A 532 -2.75 -11.78 0.14
CA ALA A 532 -4.03 -12.47 0.01
C ALA A 532 -4.11 -13.27 -1.31
N GLN A 533 -3.64 -12.68 -2.42
CA GLN A 533 -3.61 -13.34 -3.73
C GLN A 533 -2.59 -14.48 -3.82
N ALA A 534 -1.48 -14.39 -3.08
CA ALA A 534 -0.50 -15.45 -2.90
C ALA A 534 -0.92 -16.50 -1.84
N GLY A 535 -2.06 -16.31 -1.16
CA GLY A 535 -2.62 -17.29 -0.23
C GLY A 535 -1.92 -17.33 1.13
N HIS A 536 -1.22 -16.26 1.53
CA HIS A 536 -0.68 -16.14 2.89
C HIS A 536 -1.81 -15.97 3.91
N ILE A 537 -1.46 -16.08 5.19
CA ILE A 537 -2.44 -16.32 6.27
C ILE A 537 -2.08 -15.57 7.56
N SER A 538 -3.09 -14.92 8.15
CA SER A 538 -3.01 -14.20 9.43
C SER A 538 -3.87 -14.85 10.52
N TYR A 539 -4.99 -15.46 10.15
CA TYR A 539 -5.78 -16.34 11.00
C TYR A 539 -5.40 -17.81 10.81
N VAL A 540 -5.15 -18.51 11.91
CA VAL A 540 -4.48 -19.82 11.96
C VAL A 540 -5.24 -20.90 12.77
N GLY A 541 -6.51 -20.62 13.10
CA GLY A 541 -7.44 -21.57 13.74
C GLY A 541 -7.98 -22.67 12.80
N ASP A 542 -9.24 -23.09 13.00
CA ASP A 542 -9.87 -24.24 12.32
C ASP A 542 -9.85 -24.20 10.77
N HIS A 543 -9.70 -23.01 10.19
CA HIS A 543 -9.57 -22.77 8.75
C HIS A 543 -8.64 -21.58 8.50
N LYS A 544 -7.60 -21.75 7.68
CA LYS A 544 -6.53 -20.75 7.50
C LYS A 544 -6.93 -19.67 6.48
N SER A 545 -6.62 -18.39 6.74
CA SER A 545 -6.85 -17.28 5.79
C SER A 545 -6.16 -15.97 6.21
N LEU A 546 -5.90 -15.05 5.26
CA LEU A 546 -5.58 -13.65 5.56
C LEU A 546 -6.89 -12.88 5.82
N ILE A 547 -7.08 -12.36 7.04
CA ILE A 547 -8.25 -11.55 7.43
C ILE A 547 -7.90 -10.32 8.28
N ASP A 548 -6.75 -10.32 8.97
CA ASP A 548 -6.08 -9.11 9.41
C ASP A 548 -5.34 -8.48 8.23
N HIS A 549 -5.50 -7.16 8.03
CA HIS A 549 -4.92 -6.42 6.90
C HIS A 549 -4.36 -5.07 7.36
N ILE A 550 -3.45 -4.48 6.57
CA ILE A 550 -2.94 -3.12 6.77
C ILE A 550 -3.24 -2.25 5.54
N VAL A 551 -3.84 -1.08 5.76
CA VAL A 551 -4.22 -0.10 4.73
C VAL A 551 -3.67 1.27 5.13
N VAL A 552 -2.89 1.91 4.24
CA VAL A 552 -2.23 3.20 4.53
C VAL A 552 -2.59 4.25 3.48
N THR A 553 -2.56 5.54 3.83
CA THR A 553 -2.76 6.60 2.83
C THR A 553 -1.53 6.79 1.95
N LYS A 554 -1.73 7.22 0.69
CA LYS A 554 -0.67 7.32 -0.35
C LYS A 554 0.47 8.29 -0.06
N ASP A 555 0.35 9.12 0.98
CA ASP A 555 1.43 9.96 1.51
C ASP A 555 2.32 9.26 2.56
N THR A 556 2.00 8.01 2.91
CA THR A 556 2.81 7.16 3.80
C THR A 556 4.09 6.71 3.11
N LYS A 557 5.25 7.15 3.62
CA LYS A 557 6.56 6.63 3.20
C LYS A 557 6.84 5.30 3.91
N THR A 558 6.43 4.19 3.32
CA THR A 558 6.77 2.85 3.81
C THR A 558 8.27 2.59 3.71
N GLY A 559 8.78 1.76 4.61
CA GLY A 559 10.16 1.30 4.62
C GLY A 559 10.23 -0.19 4.36
N ILE A 560 11.25 -0.62 3.62
CA ILE A 560 11.37 -2.03 3.24
C ILE A 560 11.58 -2.89 4.49
N VAL A 561 10.65 -3.81 4.73
CA VAL A 561 10.82 -4.92 5.66
C VAL A 561 11.66 -5.98 4.94
N ASN A 562 12.79 -6.40 5.56
CA ASN A 562 13.79 -7.24 4.91
C ASN A 562 14.04 -8.51 5.76
N TYR A 563 13.95 -9.67 5.13
CA TYR A 563 14.37 -10.95 5.73
C TYR A 563 14.78 -11.93 4.63
N ASN A 564 15.84 -12.72 4.87
CA ASN A 564 16.43 -13.68 3.92
C ASN A 564 16.73 -13.14 2.50
N GLY A 565 16.87 -11.81 2.33
CA GLY A 565 17.16 -11.17 1.04
C GLY A 565 15.94 -10.86 0.17
N LYS A 566 14.72 -11.24 0.60
CA LYS A 566 13.47 -10.67 0.08
C LYS A 566 13.27 -9.25 0.62
N GLN A 567 12.41 -8.48 -0.06
CA GLN A 567 12.10 -7.08 0.24
C GLN A 567 10.58 -6.86 0.13
N ASP A 568 9.98 -6.25 1.16
CA ASP A 568 8.52 -6.15 1.34
C ASP A 568 8.12 -4.83 1.99
N ASP A 569 6.84 -4.46 2.02
CA ASP A 569 6.35 -3.26 2.74
C ASP A 569 5.52 -3.56 4.01
N VAL A 570 4.98 -4.77 4.14
CA VAL A 570 4.50 -5.38 5.39
C VAL A 570 5.34 -6.62 5.73
N GLY A 571 5.17 -7.16 6.94
CA GLY A 571 5.58 -8.52 7.23
C GLY A 571 4.60 -9.21 8.18
N ILE A 572 4.21 -10.45 7.86
CA ILE A 572 3.46 -11.31 8.77
C ILE A 572 4.44 -11.92 9.78
N VAL A 573 4.32 -11.56 11.06
CA VAL A 573 5.26 -11.98 12.11
C VAL A 573 4.79 -13.27 12.79
N ARG A 574 5.56 -14.34 12.66
CA ARG A 574 5.21 -15.67 13.18
C ARG A 574 6.25 -16.12 14.19
N TYR A 575 5.93 -16.24 15.47
CA TYR A 575 6.90 -16.59 16.52
C TYR A 575 7.13 -18.11 16.64
N ASP A 576 8.24 -18.52 17.27
CA ASP A 576 8.66 -19.92 17.34
C ASP A 576 7.88 -20.74 18.39
N LYS A 577 6.81 -21.40 17.92
CA LYS A 577 5.99 -22.43 18.60
C LYS A 577 5.28 -23.29 17.56
N SER A 578 4.78 -24.47 17.93
CA SER A 578 3.84 -25.22 17.07
C SER A 578 2.53 -24.43 16.88
N MET A 579 1.88 -24.53 15.71
CA MET A 579 0.57 -23.91 15.44
C MET A 579 -0.46 -24.29 16.52
N ALA A 580 -0.45 -25.56 16.95
CA ALA A 580 -1.34 -26.08 17.98
C ALA A 580 -1.07 -25.47 19.37
N ASP A 581 0.19 -25.22 19.74
CA ASP A 581 0.53 -24.52 20.98
C ASP A 581 0.40 -23.00 20.89
N TYR A 582 0.38 -22.42 19.69
CA TYR A 582 0.08 -21.01 19.51
C TYR A 582 -1.40 -20.73 19.74
N VAL A 583 -2.28 -21.37 18.96
CA VAL A 583 -3.75 -21.28 19.09
C VAL A 583 -4.20 -21.56 20.52
N LYS A 584 -3.64 -22.60 21.15
CA LYS A 584 -4.02 -23.03 22.50
C LYS A 584 -3.55 -22.12 23.64
N ASN A 585 -2.41 -21.44 23.51
CA ASN A 585 -1.79 -20.73 24.64
C ASN A 585 -1.66 -19.21 24.43
N ILE A 586 -1.70 -18.72 23.18
CA ILE A 586 -1.48 -17.32 22.82
C ILE A 586 -2.69 -16.69 22.14
N SER A 587 -3.03 -17.08 20.90
CA SER A 587 -4.08 -16.51 20.03
C SER A 587 -4.22 -17.39 18.77
N ASP A 588 -5.36 -17.35 18.08
CA ASP A 588 -5.58 -17.91 16.74
C ASP A 588 -5.30 -16.91 15.58
N HIS A 589 -4.87 -15.68 15.88
CA HIS A 589 -4.36 -14.69 14.91
C HIS A 589 -2.88 -14.37 15.15
N VAL A 590 -2.11 -14.08 14.09
CA VAL A 590 -0.68 -13.68 14.17
C VAL A 590 -0.48 -12.17 13.95
N PRO A 591 0.55 -11.53 14.55
CA PRO A 591 0.81 -10.11 14.32
C PRO A 591 1.21 -9.75 12.88
N LEU A 592 0.70 -8.63 12.36
CA LEU A 592 1.23 -7.96 11.17
C LEU A 592 2.05 -6.74 11.59
N VAL A 593 3.12 -6.44 10.86
CA VAL A 593 3.97 -5.26 11.10
C VAL A 593 4.29 -4.46 9.83
N LEU A 594 4.50 -3.17 10.03
CA LEU A 594 4.79 -2.15 9.02
C LEU A 594 5.97 -1.29 9.52
N ARG A 595 6.86 -0.89 8.60
CA ARG A 595 7.92 0.09 8.85
C ARG A 595 7.64 1.39 8.10
N ILE A 596 7.87 2.53 8.73
CA ILE A 596 7.80 3.88 8.13
C ILE A 596 9.15 4.58 8.24
N VAL A 597 9.50 5.39 7.22
CA VAL A 597 10.81 6.05 7.08
C VAL A 597 10.67 7.53 6.71
N TYR A 598 11.24 8.45 7.51
CA TYR A 598 11.19 9.89 7.23
C TYR A 598 12.53 10.45 6.75
N LYS A 599 12.76 10.39 5.43
CA LYS A 599 13.84 11.14 4.77
C LYS A 599 13.37 12.50 4.26
N ASP A 600 14.15 13.53 4.58
CA ASP A 600 14.14 14.82 3.86
C ASP A 600 14.62 14.59 2.42
N SER A 601 14.01 15.28 1.46
CA SER A 601 14.18 15.01 0.03
C SER A 601 15.17 15.96 -0.64
N GLU A 602 16.45 15.61 -0.64
CA GLU A 602 17.46 16.13 -1.58
C GLU A 602 18.15 15.01 -2.37
N GLU A 603 17.38 14.09 -2.98
CA GLU A 603 17.82 13.36 -4.19
C GLU A 603 16.65 12.64 -4.90
N SER A 604 15.94 13.36 -5.77
CA SER A 604 15.35 12.88 -7.06
C SER A 604 14.21 13.78 -7.59
N GLU A 605 14.55 14.94 -8.17
CA GLU A 605 13.64 15.65 -9.09
C GLU A 605 13.47 14.87 -10.40
N GLN A 606 12.69 13.78 -10.35
CA GLN A 606 12.12 13.17 -11.55
C GLN A 606 10.82 12.40 -11.31
N ALA A 607 10.07 12.80 -10.28
CA ALA A 607 8.66 12.46 -10.16
C ALA A 607 7.91 13.01 -11.38
N LYS A 608 7.54 12.11 -12.30
CA LYS A 608 6.56 12.41 -13.36
C LYS A 608 5.28 12.91 -12.69
N ALA A 609 4.61 13.89 -13.30
CA ALA A 609 3.34 14.42 -12.80
C ALA A 609 2.38 13.27 -12.47
N PRO A 610 1.67 13.32 -11.32
CA PRO A 610 0.96 12.16 -10.80
C PRO A 610 -0.12 11.70 -11.78
N PHE A 611 0.08 10.52 -12.35
CA PHE A 611 -0.98 9.79 -13.04
C PHE A 611 -1.98 9.36 -11.97
N ILE A 612 -3.08 10.10 -11.84
CA ILE A 612 -4.23 9.71 -11.02
C ILE A 612 -4.91 8.55 -11.75
N PRO A 613 -4.86 7.31 -11.26
CA PRO A 613 -5.73 6.28 -11.78
C PRO A 613 -7.16 6.69 -11.42
N ALA A 614 -8.07 6.65 -12.38
CA ALA A 614 -9.49 6.76 -12.06
C ALA A 614 -9.84 5.69 -11.01
N VAL A 615 -10.72 6.02 -10.05
CA VAL A 615 -11.23 5.05 -9.08
C VAL A 615 -11.69 3.81 -9.85
N SER A 616 -11.27 2.62 -9.42
CA SER A 616 -11.69 1.38 -10.08
C SER A 616 -13.15 1.09 -9.72
N LEU A 617 -14.07 1.76 -10.42
CA LEU A 617 -15.51 1.57 -10.29
C LEU A 617 -15.98 0.28 -10.98
N ALA A 618 -15.10 -0.72 -11.11
CA ALA A 618 -15.43 -2.05 -11.61
C ALA A 618 -16.17 -2.84 -10.51
N GLY A 619 -17.23 -3.56 -10.88
CA GLY A 619 -18.07 -4.31 -9.94
C GLY A 619 -19.22 -3.51 -9.30
N LEU A 620 -19.03 -2.22 -8.99
CA LEU A 620 -20.13 -1.37 -8.49
C LEU A 620 -21.23 -1.17 -9.55
N SER A 621 -22.48 -1.09 -9.11
CA SER A 621 -23.63 -0.68 -9.93
C SER A 621 -23.56 0.81 -10.29
N THR A 622 -24.36 1.25 -11.27
CA THR A 622 -24.39 2.68 -11.65
C THR A 622 -24.89 3.55 -10.49
N MET A 623 -25.87 3.06 -9.72
CA MET A 623 -26.44 3.77 -8.56
C MET A 623 -25.39 4.07 -7.48
N GLU A 624 -24.63 3.05 -7.07
CA GLU A 624 -23.62 3.19 -6.00
C GLU A 624 -22.52 4.20 -6.38
N LYS A 625 -22.10 4.23 -7.65
CA LYS A 625 -21.15 5.21 -8.17
C LYS A 625 -21.70 6.63 -8.05
N THR A 626 -22.95 6.83 -8.42
CA THR A 626 -23.59 8.15 -8.44
C THR A 626 -23.90 8.65 -7.02
N LEU A 627 -24.33 7.77 -6.11
CA LEU A 627 -24.50 8.10 -4.68
C LEU A 627 -23.15 8.44 -4.01
N LEU A 628 -22.09 7.68 -4.30
CA LEU A 628 -20.74 7.98 -3.80
C LEU A 628 -20.23 9.33 -4.32
N GLN A 629 -20.44 9.63 -5.60
CA GLN A 629 -20.07 10.89 -6.23
C GLN A 629 -20.85 12.08 -5.63
N LEU A 630 -22.15 11.91 -5.37
CA LEU A 630 -23.01 12.88 -4.69
C LEU A 630 -22.50 13.17 -3.27
N ASN A 631 -22.30 12.13 -2.46
CA ASN A 631 -21.90 12.28 -1.06
C ASN A 631 -20.52 12.91 -0.92
N LEU A 632 -19.58 12.56 -1.82
CA LEU A 632 -18.27 13.20 -1.91
C LEU A 632 -18.36 14.71 -2.20
N ASN A 633 -19.37 15.15 -2.97
CA ASN A 633 -19.56 16.55 -3.33
C ASN A 633 -20.33 17.34 -2.28
N ARG A 634 -21.41 16.79 -1.70
CA ARG A 634 -22.08 17.36 -0.50
C ARG A 634 -21.06 17.62 0.62
N PHE A 635 -20.21 16.63 0.90
CA PHE A 635 -19.12 16.74 1.87
C PHE A 635 -18.14 17.90 1.59
N ARG A 636 -17.69 18.05 0.34
CA ARG A 636 -16.78 19.15 -0.07
C ARG A 636 -17.38 20.54 0.15
N MET A 637 -18.71 20.66 0.04
CA MET A 637 -19.43 21.91 0.28
C MET A 637 -19.52 22.23 1.78
N GLU A 638 -19.81 21.22 2.61
CA GLU A 638 -19.88 21.37 4.08
C GLU A 638 -18.55 21.79 4.72
N GLU A 639 -17.40 21.24 4.29
CA GLU A 639 -16.07 21.58 4.85
C GLU A 639 -15.47 22.90 4.33
N GLN A 640 -16.27 23.77 3.70
CA GLN A 640 -15.84 25.09 3.20
C GLN A 640 -14.66 25.06 2.21
N GLN A 641 -14.38 23.93 1.55
CA GLN A 641 -13.39 23.85 0.46
C GLN A 641 -13.82 24.59 -0.81
N GLY A 642 -15.01 25.21 -0.79
CA GLY A 642 -15.56 26.04 -1.85
C GLY A 642 -16.42 25.23 -2.80
N TYR A 643 -17.73 25.49 -2.76
CA TYR A 643 -18.68 25.06 -3.81
C TYR A 643 -18.18 25.42 -5.21
N TYR A 644 -17.53 26.58 -5.35
CA TYR A 644 -16.91 27.06 -6.58
C TYR A 644 -15.58 27.77 -6.28
N ASP A 645 -14.48 27.29 -6.87
CA ASP A 645 -13.17 27.94 -6.84
C ASP A 645 -13.09 29.01 -7.94
N ALA A 646 -13.19 30.27 -7.51
CA ALA A 646 -13.19 31.43 -8.40
C ALA A 646 -11.80 31.84 -8.93
N GLU A 647 -10.70 31.38 -8.34
CA GLU A 647 -9.35 31.71 -8.84
C GLU A 647 -8.86 30.66 -9.84
N LYS A 648 -9.13 29.37 -9.59
CA LYS A 648 -8.90 28.32 -10.60
C LYS A 648 -9.73 28.59 -11.86
N ASP A 649 -11.03 28.88 -11.72
CA ASP A 649 -11.90 29.03 -12.90
C ASP A 649 -11.48 30.20 -13.79
N LYS A 650 -10.96 31.31 -13.24
CA LYS A 650 -10.36 32.40 -14.03
C LYS A 650 -9.16 31.93 -14.86
N LEU A 651 -8.29 31.10 -14.30
CA LEU A 651 -7.14 30.55 -15.02
C LEU A 651 -7.59 29.61 -16.14
N ASP A 652 -8.58 28.76 -15.87
CA ASP A 652 -9.16 27.85 -16.85
C ASP A 652 -9.84 28.62 -18.00
N ILE A 653 -10.63 29.66 -17.71
CA ILE A 653 -11.22 30.59 -18.71
C ILE A 653 -10.14 31.25 -19.57
N VAL A 654 -9.10 31.84 -18.95
CA VAL A 654 -8.01 32.54 -19.68
C VAL A 654 -7.21 31.59 -20.57
N ASN A 655 -7.09 30.31 -20.19
CA ASN A 655 -6.43 29.30 -21.00
C ASN A 655 -7.32 28.79 -22.14
N TYR A 656 -8.59 28.50 -21.86
CA TYR A 656 -9.57 27.98 -22.82
C TYR A 656 -9.86 28.95 -23.96
N TYR A 657 -10.10 30.24 -23.64
CA TYR A 657 -10.42 31.26 -24.64
C TYR A 657 -9.21 31.94 -25.28
N ARG A 658 -7.98 31.46 -25.03
CA ARG A 658 -6.72 32.09 -25.49
C ARG A 658 -6.62 32.28 -27.01
N SER A 659 -7.34 31.47 -27.80
CA SER A 659 -7.38 31.53 -29.26
C SER A 659 -8.42 32.50 -29.84
N VAL A 660 -9.31 33.07 -29.01
CA VAL A 660 -10.47 33.86 -29.45
C VAL A 660 -10.19 35.35 -29.40
N SER A 661 -10.58 36.07 -30.45
CA SER A 661 -10.49 37.53 -30.53
C SER A 661 -11.85 38.17 -30.24
N PHE A 662 -12.06 38.55 -28.98
CA PHE A 662 -13.24 39.29 -28.50
C PHE A 662 -13.40 40.72 -29.08
N ARG A 663 -12.62 41.09 -30.11
CA ARG A 663 -12.72 42.34 -30.88
C ARG A 663 -13.02 42.11 -32.37
N ALA A 664 -13.36 40.88 -32.74
CA ALA A 664 -13.78 40.50 -34.09
C ALA A 664 -15.17 41.06 -34.45
N ASP A 665 -15.56 41.01 -35.73
CA ASP A 665 -16.96 41.22 -36.12
C ASP A 665 -17.85 40.10 -35.55
N GLY A 666 -19.14 40.37 -35.34
CA GLY A 666 -20.04 39.43 -34.64
C GLY A 666 -20.19 38.07 -35.33
N GLY A 667 -20.06 38.01 -36.67
CA GLY A 667 -20.05 36.77 -37.43
C GLY A 667 -18.71 36.02 -37.33
N GLN A 668 -17.58 36.74 -37.28
CA GLN A 668 -16.27 36.15 -37.02
C GLN A 668 -16.16 35.65 -35.58
N LEU A 669 -16.72 36.37 -34.61
CA LEU A 669 -16.81 35.95 -33.21
C LEU A 669 -17.70 34.69 -33.08
N PHE A 670 -18.86 34.65 -33.75
CA PHE A 670 -19.68 33.44 -33.83
C PHE A 670 -18.87 32.26 -34.39
N ARG A 671 -18.16 32.44 -35.51
CA ARG A 671 -17.34 31.36 -36.12
C ARG A 671 -16.19 30.90 -35.22
N GLN A 672 -15.52 31.80 -34.51
CA GLN A 672 -14.45 31.45 -33.57
C GLN A 672 -14.99 30.67 -32.37
N MET A 673 -16.11 31.12 -31.78
CA MET A 673 -16.77 30.40 -30.70
C MET A 673 -17.29 29.05 -31.15
N HIS A 674 -18.01 28.96 -32.28
CA HIS A 674 -18.49 27.70 -32.83
C HIS A 674 -17.36 26.67 -33.02
N GLN A 675 -16.22 27.10 -33.58
CA GLN A 675 -15.06 26.23 -33.78
C GLN A 675 -14.44 25.79 -32.45
N LEU A 676 -14.23 26.70 -31.49
CA LEU A 676 -13.71 26.35 -30.16
C LEU A 676 -14.61 25.34 -29.44
N LEU A 677 -15.93 25.53 -29.50
CA LEU A 677 -16.92 24.66 -28.88
C LEU A 677 -17.02 23.28 -29.58
N LEU A 678 -16.71 23.21 -30.87
CA LEU A 678 -16.53 21.94 -31.60
C LEU A 678 -15.26 21.22 -31.15
N ASP A 679 -14.12 21.90 -31.20
CA ASP A 679 -12.78 21.32 -31.00
C ASP A 679 -12.53 20.87 -29.54
N THR A 680 -13.25 21.46 -28.58
CA THR A 680 -13.07 21.19 -27.14
C THR A 680 -14.12 20.29 -26.49
N HIS A 681 -15.23 19.98 -27.17
CA HIS A 681 -16.20 18.98 -26.67
C HIS A 681 -15.62 17.58 -26.92
N THR A 682 -14.67 17.16 -26.09
CA THR A 682 -13.90 15.92 -26.24
C THR A 682 -14.66 14.68 -25.75
N THR A 683 -15.54 14.83 -24.76
CA THR A 683 -16.26 13.72 -24.13
C THR A 683 -17.75 13.84 -24.37
N ILE A 684 -18.27 13.02 -25.27
CA ILE A 684 -19.71 12.94 -25.59
C ILE A 684 -20.36 11.92 -24.65
N PHE A 685 -21.24 12.37 -23.76
CA PHE A 685 -22.01 11.50 -22.88
C PHE A 685 -23.25 10.91 -23.57
N SER A 686 -23.67 9.73 -23.11
CA SER A 686 -25.03 9.25 -23.34
C SER A 686 -25.98 9.91 -22.33
N TYR A 687 -27.27 10.04 -22.66
CA TYR A 687 -28.26 10.65 -21.77
C TYR A 687 -28.22 10.11 -20.33
N LYS A 688 -28.13 8.78 -20.19
CA LYS A 688 -27.93 8.09 -18.90
C LYS A 688 -26.73 8.64 -18.11
N ALA A 689 -25.57 8.76 -18.75
CA ALA A 689 -24.36 9.27 -18.10
C ALA A 689 -24.50 10.76 -17.74
N SER A 690 -25.13 11.56 -18.60
CA SER A 690 -25.46 12.96 -18.32
C SER A 690 -26.33 13.09 -17.08
N ARG A 691 -27.43 12.31 -16.94
CA ARG A 691 -28.28 12.28 -15.74
C ARG A 691 -27.49 12.00 -14.46
N ALA A 692 -26.61 10.99 -14.48
CA ALA A 692 -25.77 10.68 -13.33
C ALA A 692 -24.87 11.85 -12.90
N GLN A 693 -24.29 12.60 -13.86
CA GLN A 693 -23.47 13.78 -13.53
C GLN A 693 -24.31 14.99 -13.09
N LEU A 694 -25.52 15.16 -13.64
CA LEU A 694 -26.48 16.18 -13.19
C LEU A 694 -26.84 15.97 -11.71
N TYR A 695 -27.28 14.76 -11.33
CA TYR A 695 -27.69 14.45 -9.94
C TYR A 695 -26.56 14.55 -8.91
N SER A 696 -25.31 14.27 -9.30
CA SER A 696 -24.18 14.08 -8.36
C SER A 696 -23.10 15.17 -8.38
N VAL A 697 -23.08 16.05 -9.38
CA VAL A 697 -22.05 17.11 -9.51
C VAL A 697 -22.65 18.42 -9.98
N VAL A 698 -23.31 18.42 -11.14
CA VAL A 698 -23.48 19.63 -11.96
C VAL A 698 -24.63 20.51 -11.45
N ASP A 699 -25.77 19.93 -11.09
CA ASP A 699 -26.98 20.67 -10.71
C ASP A 699 -27.12 20.89 -9.20
N LEU A 700 -26.15 20.38 -8.43
CA LEU A 700 -26.07 20.63 -7.00
C LEU A 700 -25.93 22.13 -6.75
N ARG A 701 -26.72 22.64 -5.81
CA ARG A 701 -26.71 24.03 -5.34
C ARG A 701 -25.71 24.19 -4.19
N GLU A 702 -25.50 25.44 -3.79
CA GLU A 702 -24.56 25.86 -2.73
C GLU A 702 -24.84 25.23 -1.35
N ASP A 703 -26.06 24.72 -1.16
CA ASP A 703 -26.59 24.04 0.03
C ASP A 703 -26.67 22.51 -0.12
N GLY A 704 -26.15 21.94 -1.22
CA GLY A 704 -26.14 20.49 -1.49
C GLY A 704 -27.49 19.89 -1.91
N THR A 705 -28.52 20.71 -2.18
CA THR A 705 -29.78 20.26 -2.80
C THR A 705 -29.70 20.32 -4.33
N LEU A 706 -30.69 19.72 -5.01
CA LEU A 706 -30.98 20.02 -6.41
C LEU A 706 -32.19 20.98 -6.46
N ARG A 707 -32.30 21.79 -7.51
CA ARG A 707 -33.50 22.61 -7.75
C ARG A 707 -34.03 22.45 -9.17
N SER A 708 -35.34 22.32 -9.30
CA SER A 708 -36.02 22.32 -10.59
C SER A 708 -35.82 23.63 -11.35
N ILE A 709 -35.50 23.53 -12.64
CA ILE A 709 -35.29 24.67 -13.54
C ILE A 709 -36.51 25.57 -13.68
N TYR A 710 -37.72 24.99 -13.70
CA TYR A 710 -38.95 25.76 -13.97
C TYR A 710 -39.73 26.15 -12.72
N SER A 711 -39.73 25.35 -11.65
CA SER A 711 -40.47 25.64 -10.41
C SER A 711 -39.61 26.26 -9.30
N GLY A 712 -38.27 26.21 -9.43
CA GLY A 712 -37.33 26.62 -8.39
C GLY A 712 -37.30 25.71 -7.16
N LYS A 713 -38.14 24.67 -7.12
CA LYS A 713 -38.37 23.79 -5.96
C LYS A 713 -37.16 22.92 -5.64
N ASP A 714 -36.84 22.81 -4.36
CA ASP A 714 -35.81 21.90 -3.84
C ASP A 714 -36.22 20.42 -4.05
N LEU A 715 -35.24 19.62 -4.45
CA LEU A 715 -35.36 18.19 -4.74
C LEU A 715 -34.17 17.45 -4.11
N ASP A 716 -34.41 16.26 -3.58
CA ASP A 716 -33.34 15.43 -3.01
C ASP A 716 -32.65 14.57 -4.08
N ALA A 717 -31.34 14.72 -4.16
CA ALA A 717 -30.48 13.97 -5.07
C ALA A 717 -30.42 12.47 -4.74
N GLU A 718 -30.44 12.07 -3.46
CA GLU A 718 -30.41 10.65 -3.08
C GLU A 718 -31.69 9.94 -3.54
N GLN A 719 -32.86 10.56 -3.28
CA GLN A 719 -34.13 10.06 -3.80
C GLN A 719 -34.13 9.93 -5.33
N LEU A 720 -33.71 10.96 -6.07
CA LEU A 720 -33.71 10.91 -7.54
C LEU A 720 -32.76 9.85 -8.10
N ILE A 721 -31.59 9.61 -7.49
CA ILE A 721 -30.67 8.54 -7.93
C ILE A 721 -31.25 7.14 -7.66
N HIS A 722 -31.90 6.95 -6.51
CA HIS A 722 -32.58 5.68 -6.19
C HIS A 722 -33.80 5.43 -7.09
N GLU A 723 -34.58 6.46 -7.40
CA GLU A 723 -35.71 6.37 -8.32
C GLU A 723 -35.25 6.07 -9.76
N ASP A 724 -34.18 6.75 -10.24
CA ASP A 724 -33.64 6.51 -11.57
C ASP A 724 -33.18 5.06 -11.78
N PHE A 725 -32.39 4.53 -10.83
CA PHE A 725 -31.95 3.14 -10.90
C PHE A 725 -33.11 2.13 -10.84
N ARG A 726 -34.14 2.41 -10.03
CA ARG A 726 -35.34 1.57 -9.94
C ARG A 726 -36.14 1.58 -11.24
N MET A 727 -36.22 2.72 -11.92
CA MET A 727 -36.83 2.84 -13.25
C MET A 727 -36.02 2.08 -14.30
N GLU A 728 -34.68 2.10 -14.24
CA GLU A 728 -33.86 1.32 -15.17
C GLU A 728 -34.07 -0.19 -15.04
N GLN A 729 -34.18 -0.71 -13.81
CA GLN A 729 -34.51 -2.12 -13.58
C GLN A 729 -35.88 -2.47 -14.17
N GLN A 730 -36.92 -1.67 -13.88
CA GLN A 730 -38.26 -1.88 -14.41
C GLN A 730 -38.34 -1.74 -15.95
N ARG A 731 -37.55 -0.85 -16.55
CA ARG A 731 -37.41 -0.72 -18.01
C ARG A 731 -36.78 -1.98 -18.61
N GLY A 732 -35.75 -2.55 -17.97
CA GLY A 732 -35.12 -3.80 -18.37
C GLY A 732 -36.08 -5.00 -18.34
N GLU A 733 -36.74 -5.22 -17.19
CA GLU A 733 -37.75 -6.26 -17.02
C GLU A 733 -38.90 -6.14 -18.04
N PHE A 734 -39.36 -4.91 -18.31
CA PHE A 734 -40.44 -4.66 -19.25
C PHE A 734 -40.02 -4.91 -20.71
N LEU A 735 -38.81 -4.50 -21.11
CA LEU A 735 -38.23 -4.82 -22.41
C LEU A 735 -38.10 -6.34 -22.63
N GLU A 736 -37.59 -7.08 -21.64
CA GLU A 736 -37.50 -8.54 -21.69
C GLU A 736 -38.90 -9.18 -21.84
N SER A 737 -39.90 -8.67 -21.10
CA SER A 737 -41.29 -9.14 -21.19
C SER A 737 -41.96 -8.93 -22.57
N LEU A 738 -41.41 -8.03 -23.40
CA LEU A 738 -41.91 -7.69 -24.74
C LEU A 738 -41.11 -8.36 -25.85
N ALA A 739 -39.80 -8.54 -25.67
CA ALA A 739 -39.00 -9.43 -26.51
C ALA A 739 -39.61 -10.85 -26.53
N LEU A 740 -40.07 -11.34 -25.37
CA LEU A 740 -40.83 -12.59 -25.22
C LEU A 740 -42.22 -12.60 -25.90
N ARG A 741 -42.71 -11.45 -26.39
CA ARG A 741 -44.02 -11.30 -27.06
C ARG A 741 -43.92 -10.96 -28.55
N GLY A 742 -42.72 -10.74 -29.08
CA GLY A 742 -42.48 -10.53 -30.52
C GLY A 742 -43.09 -9.26 -31.11
N GLN A 743 -43.16 -8.17 -30.33
CA GLN A 743 -43.53 -6.83 -30.82
C GLN A 743 -42.28 -5.94 -30.86
N THR A 744 -42.05 -5.27 -32.00
CA THR A 744 -40.78 -4.57 -32.31
C THR A 744 -41.01 -3.24 -33.04
N ASP A 745 -42.04 -2.47 -32.66
CA ASP A 745 -42.14 -1.05 -33.02
C ASP A 745 -41.33 -0.25 -31.99
N GLU A 746 -40.09 0.11 -32.33
CA GLU A 746 -39.16 0.75 -31.37
C GLU A 746 -39.48 2.23 -31.12
N GLU A 747 -39.80 3.01 -32.16
CA GLU A 747 -39.92 4.49 -32.06
C GLU A 747 -41.06 4.95 -31.13
N GLY A 748 -42.27 4.42 -31.30
CA GLY A 748 -43.41 4.77 -30.44
C GLY A 748 -43.38 4.15 -29.05
N PHE A 749 -42.43 3.24 -28.79
CA PHE A 749 -42.32 2.53 -27.53
C PHE A 749 -41.47 3.28 -26.49
N GLU A 750 -40.51 4.11 -26.94
CA GLU A 750 -39.68 4.92 -26.06
C GLU A 750 -40.48 6.07 -25.41
N GLU A 751 -41.32 6.79 -26.16
CA GLU A 751 -42.32 7.75 -25.60
C GLU A 751 -43.25 7.07 -24.58
N LEU A 752 -43.73 5.85 -24.87
CA LEU A 752 -44.62 5.08 -23.97
C LEU A 752 -43.95 4.63 -22.66
N ILE A 753 -42.61 4.60 -22.60
CA ILE A 753 -41.86 4.40 -21.36
C ILE A 753 -41.72 5.74 -20.62
N GLU A 754 -41.36 6.82 -21.31
CA GLU A 754 -41.19 8.14 -20.69
C GLU A 754 -42.51 8.71 -20.12
N GLU A 755 -43.67 8.44 -20.74
CA GLU A 755 -44.99 8.78 -20.18
C GLU A 755 -45.37 7.94 -18.93
N ARG A 756 -44.76 6.76 -18.73
CA ARG A 756 -45.15 5.81 -17.67
C ARG A 756 -44.37 5.94 -16.37
N PHE A 757 -43.16 6.50 -16.41
CA PHE A 757 -42.21 6.47 -15.30
C PHE A 757 -41.68 7.89 -14.94
N GLY A 758 -41.14 8.04 -13.74
CA GLY A 758 -40.97 9.30 -12.98
C GLY A 758 -39.96 10.37 -13.46
N PHE A 759 -39.82 10.63 -14.77
CA PHE A 759 -38.97 11.71 -15.34
C PHE A 759 -37.43 11.49 -15.17
N ASN A 760 -36.51 12.40 -14.78
CA ASN A 760 -36.60 13.80 -14.30
C ASN A 760 -35.43 14.74 -14.70
N VAL A 761 -35.09 14.79 -15.99
CA VAL A 761 -34.22 15.82 -16.58
C VAL A 761 -34.91 16.50 -17.75
N GLU A 762 -34.72 17.81 -17.87
CA GLU A 762 -35.28 18.71 -18.89
C GLU A 762 -34.29 18.92 -20.05
N HIS A 763 -34.77 18.72 -21.28
CA HIS A 763 -34.08 19.17 -22.50
C HIS A 763 -34.56 20.59 -22.86
N VAL A 764 -33.88 21.61 -22.35
CA VAL A 764 -34.25 23.03 -22.52
C VAL A 764 -34.38 23.45 -24.00
N VAL A 765 -33.64 22.79 -24.90
CA VAL A 765 -33.95 22.68 -26.32
C VAL A 765 -34.58 21.29 -26.55
N PRO A 766 -35.89 21.18 -26.82
CA PRO A 766 -36.59 19.89 -26.87
C PRO A 766 -36.01 18.91 -27.91
N GLN A 767 -35.87 17.63 -27.54
CA GLN A 767 -35.23 16.62 -28.40
C GLN A 767 -35.89 16.44 -29.79
N SER A 768 -37.22 16.60 -29.85
CA SER A 768 -38.01 16.57 -31.10
C SER A 768 -37.76 17.76 -32.03
N TRP A 769 -36.93 18.75 -31.63
CA TRP A 769 -36.52 19.84 -32.51
C TRP A 769 -35.24 19.53 -33.31
N PHE A 770 -34.43 18.55 -32.88
CA PHE A 770 -33.21 18.12 -33.58
C PHE A 770 -33.21 16.61 -33.93
N GLY A 771 -34.34 15.94 -33.69
CA GLY A 771 -34.55 14.53 -34.03
C GLY A 771 -33.69 13.57 -33.21
N MET A 772 -33.54 13.81 -31.91
CA MET A 772 -32.89 12.90 -30.93
C MET A 772 -31.46 12.45 -31.31
N LYS A 773 -30.72 13.27 -32.07
CA LYS A 773 -29.37 12.94 -32.54
C LYS A 773 -28.29 13.29 -31.52
N ASN A 774 -27.40 12.34 -31.25
CA ASN A 774 -26.14 12.60 -30.54
C ASN A 774 -25.22 13.52 -31.38
N PRO A 775 -24.35 14.35 -30.76
CA PRO A 775 -24.12 14.47 -29.31
C PRO A 775 -25.19 15.27 -28.54
N MET A 776 -26.12 15.94 -29.23
CA MET A 776 -27.03 16.92 -28.60
C MET A 776 -27.88 16.32 -27.47
N VAL A 777 -28.37 15.08 -27.58
CA VAL A 777 -29.17 14.45 -26.51
C VAL A 777 -28.45 14.42 -25.15
N GLY A 778 -27.13 14.32 -25.14
CA GLY A 778 -26.29 14.19 -23.95
C GLY A 778 -25.50 15.44 -23.52
N ASP A 779 -25.56 16.57 -24.25
CA ASP A 779 -24.76 17.77 -23.93
C ASP A 779 -25.32 18.50 -22.70
N ILE A 780 -24.63 18.35 -21.57
CA ILE A 780 -25.05 18.79 -20.24
C ILE A 780 -25.31 20.30 -20.15
N HIS A 781 -24.74 21.11 -21.07
CA HIS A 781 -24.98 22.56 -21.13
C HIS A 781 -26.43 22.98 -21.41
N HIS A 782 -27.30 22.07 -21.83
CA HIS A 782 -28.75 22.33 -21.97
C HIS A 782 -29.65 21.30 -21.25
N LEU A 783 -29.08 20.55 -20.30
CA LEU A 783 -29.80 19.56 -19.48
C LEU A 783 -29.89 20.07 -18.04
N PHE A 784 -31.08 20.02 -17.44
CA PHE A 784 -31.32 20.53 -16.09
C PHE A 784 -32.25 19.61 -15.29
N ILE A 785 -32.16 19.60 -13.96
CA ILE A 785 -33.19 18.95 -13.12
C ILE A 785 -34.52 19.72 -13.24
N CYS A 786 -35.65 18.99 -13.19
CA CYS A 786 -37.01 19.52 -13.33
C CYS A 786 -37.99 18.75 -12.42
N GLU A 787 -39.30 18.80 -12.69
CA GLU A 787 -40.28 17.80 -12.26
C GLU A 787 -41.02 17.22 -13.48
N SER A 788 -41.57 15.98 -13.38
CA SER A 788 -42.36 15.19 -14.45
C SER A 788 -43.40 16.34 -14.86
N GLN A 789 -44.08 16.93 -13.87
CA GLN A 789 -45.25 17.78 -14.11
C GLN A 789 -44.89 19.10 -14.81
N CYS A 790 -43.68 19.62 -14.62
CA CYS A 790 -43.21 20.83 -15.28
C CYS A 790 -42.63 20.53 -16.67
N ASN A 791 -41.83 19.48 -16.83
CA ASN A 791 -41.32 19.01 -18.13
C ASN A 791 -42.48 18.64 -19.09
N SER A 792 -43.43 17.81 -18.66
CA SER A 792 -44.60 17.47 -19.49
C SER A 792 -45.55 18.67 -19.76
N PHE A 793 -45.59 19.66 -18.86
CA PHE A 793 -46.35 20.89 -19.07
C PHE A 793 -45.64 21.85 -20.04
N ARG A 794 -44.31 21.92 -19.99
CA ARG A 794 -43.41 22.60 -20.94
C ARG A 794 -43.49 22.00 -22.33
N SER A 795 -43.39 20.67 -22.45
CA SER A 795 -43.40 19.91 -23.71
C SER A 795 -42.46 20.52 -24.77
N ASN A 796 -42.73 20.37 -26.07
CA ASN A 796 -41.88 20.88 -27.15
C ASN A 796 -42.21 22.32 -27.61
N ILE A 797 -42.78 23.14 -26.74
CA ILE A 797 -43.36 24.46 -27.04
C ILE A 797 -42.28 25.56 -27.18
N PRO A 798 -42.41 26.57 -28.06
CA PRO A 798 -41.51 27.73 -28.07
C PRO A 798 -41.59 28.58 -26.80
N TYR A 799 -40.45 29.13 -26.36
CA TYR A 799 -40.41 30.11 -25.27
C TYR A 799 -41.09 31.42 -25.68
N TYR A 800 -41.70 32.10 -24.70
CA TYR A 800 -42.39 33.37 -24.86
C TYR A 800 -42.37 34.15 -23.54
N ASP A 801 -42.64 35.45 -23.61
CA ASP A 801 -42.85 36.31 -22.44
C ASP A 801 -44.23 36.96 -22.54
N PHE A 802 -45.08 36.68 -21.55
CA PHE A 802 -46.45 37.15 -21.48
C PHE A 802 -46.50 38.44 -20.67
N ALA A 803 -46.72 39.59 -21.33
CA ALA A 803 -46.90 40.89 -20.68
C ALA A 803 -48.12 40.98 -19.71
N ASP A 804 -48.93 39.92 -19.64
CA ASP A 804 -50.02 39.70 -18.67
C ASP A 804 -49.71 38.55 -17.69
N TYR A 805 -48.44 38.17 -17.48
CA TYR A 805 -48.06 37.21 -16.44
C TYR A 805 -47.89 37.89 -15.08
N ASN A 806 -48.48 37.27 -14.07
CA ASN A 806 -48.31 37.64 -12.67
C ASN A 806 -48.45 36.35 -11.84
N PRO A 807 -47.35 35.80 -11.29
CA PRO A 807 -47.41 34.57 -10.51
C PRO A 807 -48.26 34.66 -9.23
N GLU A 808 -48.37 35.86 -8.64
CA GLU A 808 -49.16 36.11 -7.43
C GLU A 808 -50.68 36.23 -7.70
N ALA A 809 -51.11 36.23 -8.96
CA ALA A 809 -52.51 36.47 -9.33
C ALA A 809 -53.41 35.24 -9.08
N TYR A 810 -53.98 35.16 -7.88
CA TYR A 810 -54.80 34.09 -7.28
C TYR A 810 -56.04 33.55 -8.08
N ARG A 811 -56.25 33.89 -9.37
CA ARG A 811 -57.50 33.55 -10.10
C ARG A 811 -57.40 33.09 -11.55
N GLU A 812 -56.23 33.09 -12.19
CA GLU A 812 -56.12 32.56 -13.56
C GLU A 812 -55.95 31.03 -13.59
N ARG A 813 -56.35 30.38 -14.68
CA ARG A 813 -56.23 28.91 -14.86
C ARG A 813 -54.83 28.49 -15.27
N ILE A 814 -53.86 28.74 -14.39
CA ILE A 814 -52.49 28.28 -14.51
C ILE A 814 -52.37 26.93 -13.74
N ARG A 815 -51.33 26.13 -14.01
CA ARG A 815 -50.93 25.01 -13.14
C ARG A 815 -49.76 25.52 -12.29
N ASN A 816 -50.09 25.92 -11.06
CA ASN A 816 -49.44 27.02 -10.32
C ASN A 816 -48.05 26.75 -9.73
N GLU A 817 -47.21 25.91 -10.36
CA GLU A 817 -45.84 25.68 -9.91
C GLU A 817 -44.78 25.73 -11.05
N CYS A 818 -45.17 25.78 -12.33
CA CYS A 818 -44.22 25.58 -13.45
C CYS A 818 -44.05 26.75 -14.43
N GLY A 819 -44.93 27.75 -14.43
CA GLY A 819 -44.96 28.82 -15.44
C GLY A 819 -46.31 28.97 -16.19
N LYS A 820 -46.37 29.88 -17.17
CA LYS A 820 -47.56 30.19 -17.98
C LYS A 820 -47.50 29.56 -19.37
N ARG A 821 -48.63 29.02 -19.85
CA ARG A 821 -48.74 28.32 -21.14
C ARG A 821 -49.90 28.87 -21.99
N GLY A 822 -49.57 29.44 -23.14
CA GLY A 822 -50.51 29.93 -24.15
C GLY A 822 -50.85 28.84 -25.16
N GLY A 823 -51.80 27.96 -24.80
CA GLY A 823 -52.23 26.85 -25.66
C GLY A 823 -51.10 25.83 -25.90
N HIS A 824 -50.77 25.55 -27.16
CA HIS A 824 -49.68 24.64 -27.55
C HIS A 824 -48.55 25.37 -28.30
N ILE A 825 -48.49 26.71 -28.21
CA ILE A 825 -47.65 27.54 -29.08
C ILE A 825 -46.70 28.50 -28.35
N ARG A 826 -46.90 28.73 -27.05
CA ARG A 826 -46.11 29.66 -26.23
C ARG A 826 -46.02 29.16 -24.79
N PHE A 827 -44.82 29.19 -24.21
CA PHE A 827 -44.56 28.85 -22.81
C PHE A 827 -43.57 29.84 -22.18
N GLU A 828 -43.86 30.26 -20.96
CA GLU A 828 -42.98 31.09 -20.12
C GLU A 828 -42.75 30.34 -18.80
N PRO A 829 -41.49 30.06 -18.40
CA PRO A 829 -41.21 29.41 -17.14
C PRO A 829 -41.31 30.38 -15.97
N GLU A 830 -41.62 29.87 -14.77
CA GLU A 830 -41.64 30.66 -13.53
C GLU A 830 -40.20 31.00 -13.08
N TYR A 831 -39.35 29.97 -12.98
CA TYR A 831 -37.92 30.10 -12.67
C TYR A 831 -37.03 29.86 -13.91
N GLY A 832 -35.73 30.13 -13.78
CA GLY A 832 -34.74 29.67 -14.75
C GLY A 832 -34.67 30.40 -16.08
N LYS A 833 -35.38 31.53 -16.28
CA LYS A 833 -35.36 32.33 -17.53
C LYS A 833 -33.94 32.62 -18.03
N GLY A 834 -33.02 32.98 -17.14
CA GLY A 834 -31.62 33.29 -17.46
C GLY A 834 -30.80 32.06 -17.87
N GLU A 835 -30.87 31.00 -17.06
CA GLU A 835 -30.28 29.69 -17.36
C GLU A 835 -30.76 29.13 -18.70
N VAL A 836 -32.08 29.19 -18.94
CA VAL A 836 -32.74 28.80 -20.20
C VAL A 836 -32.21 29.62 -21.37
N ALA A 837 -32.14 30.94 -21.23
CA ALA A 837 -31.61 31.83 -22.27
C ALA A 837 -30.18 31.46 -22.66
N ARG A 838 -29.29 31.29 -21.67
CA ARG A 838 -27.87 30.94 -21.90
C ARG A 838 -27.69 29.53 -22.44
N ALA A 839 -28.54 28.57 -22.08
CA ALA A 839 -28.53 27.22 -22.62
C ALA A 839 -28.98 27.17 -24.10
N VAL A 840 -30.06 27.86 -24.47
CA VAL A 840 -30.53 27.90 -25.87
C VAL A 840 -29.56 28.68 -26.75
N LEU A 841 -29.04 29.83 -26.31
CA LEU A 841 -28.05 30.59 -27.06
C LEU A 841 -26.73 29.81 -27.21
N TYR A 842 -26.28 29.08 -26.18
CA TYR A 842 -25.19 28.11 -26.31
C TYR A 842 -25.49 27.04 -27.37
N PHE A 843 -26.71 26.48 -27.40
CA PHE A 843 -27.10 25.47 -28.40
C PHE A 843 -26.95 26.02 -29.83
N LEU A 844 -27.35 27.28 -30.08
CA LEU A 844 -27.17 27.92 -31.38
C LEU A 844 -25.69 28.05 -31.78
N LEU A 845 -24.81 28.38 -30.82
CA LEU A 845 -23.37 28.46 -31.02
C LEU A 845 -22.71 27.09 -31.24
N ARG A 846 -23.12 26.05 -30.49
CA ARG A 846 -22.55 24.70 -30.58
C ARG A 846 -23.09 23.89 -31.77
N TYR A 847 -24.35 24.11 -32.13
CA TYR A 847 -25.13 23.31 -33.07
C TYR A 847 -25.92 24.17 -34.10
N PRO A 848 -25.24 25.06 -34.86
CA PRO A 848 -25.88 25.91 -35.85
C PRO A 848 -26.67 25.10 -36.88
N GLY A 849 -27.92 25.52 -37.12
CA GLY A 849 -28.81 24.91 -38.10
C GLY A 849 -29.26 23.48 -37.78
N LYS A 850 -29.08 22.99 -36.54
CA LYS A 850 -29.58 21.65 -36.12
C LYS A 850 -31.02 21.66 -35.60
N ILE A 851 -31.55 22.83 -35.24
CA ILE A 851 -32.95 23.00 -34.86
C ILE A 851 -33.81 23.09 -36.13
N GLU A 852 -34.59 22.04 -36.41
CA GLU A 852 -35.56 22.03 -37.49
C GLU A 852 -36.56 23.18 -37.27
N GLY A 853 -36.78 24.02 -38.28
CA GLY A 853 -37.67 25.18 -38.14
C GLY A 853 -37.21 26.25 -37.13
N GLN A 854 -35.91 26.35 -36.83
CA GLN A 854 -35.32 27.30 -35.86
C GLN A 854 -36.02 28.67 -35.79
N LYS A 855 -36.23 29.32 -36.94
CA LYS A 855 -36.81 30.68 -37.04
C LYS A 855 -38.28 30.82 -36.61
N SER A 856 -39.00 29.73 -36.33
CA SER A 856 -40.34 29.73 -35.73
C SER A 856 -40.41 29.05 -34.36
N ARG A 857 -39.29 28.53 -33.85
CA ARG A 857 -39.17 27.85 -32.55
C ARG A 857 -38.30 28.60 -31.53
N VAL A 858 -37.38 29.45 -32.00
CA VAL A 858 -36.40 30.17 -31.18
C VAL A 858 -36.45 31.67 -31.51
N ASP A 859 -36.87 32.48 -30.54
CA ASP A 859 -36.76 33.94 -30.59
C ASP A 859 -35.45 34.37 -29.92
N VAL A 860 -34.44 34.71 -30.73
CA VAL A 860 -33.12 35.15 -30.25
C VAL A 860 -33.21 36.49 -29.53
N GLY A 861 -34.13 37.38 -29.91
CA GLY A 861 -34.31 38.68 -29.26
C GLY A 861 -34.83 38.52 -27.83
N LEU A 862 -35.83 37.65 -27.65
CA LEU A 862 -36.34 37.28 -26.33
C LEU A 862 -35.22 36.70 -25.43
N LEU A 863 -34.43 35.75 -25.94
CA LEU A 863 -33.38 35.10 -25.16
C LEU A 863 -32.25 36.08 -24.81
N LEU A 864 -31.90 37.02 -25.70
CA LEU A 864 -30.93 38.07 -25.40
C LEU A 864 -31.45 39.09 -24.35
N ASN A 865 -32.76 39.32 -24.28
CA ASN A 865 -33.37 40.14 -23.22
C ASN A 865 -33.31 39.41 -21.87
N TRP A 866 -33.81 38.17 -21.78
CA TRP A 866 -33.75 37.37 -20.55
C TRP A 866 -32.33 37.17 -20.05
N HIS A 867 -31.35 37.01 -20.93
CA HIS A 867 -29.92 36.94 -20.56
C HIS A 867 -29.39 38.24 -19.94
N GLN A 868 -29.87 39.40 -20.38
CA GLN A 868 -29.50 40.71 -19.81
C GLN A 868 -30.25 41.01 -18.50
N GLU A 869 -31.51 40.59 -18.39
CA GLU A 869 -32.36 40.80 -17.21
C GLU A 869 -31.98 39.86 -16.04
N HIS A 870 -31.57 38.62 -16.34
CA HIS A 870 -31.20 37.62 -15.34
C HIS A 870 -29.68 37.39 -15.31
N SER A 871 -28.98 38.13 -14.44
CA SER A 871 -27.53 38.03 -14.24
C SER A 871 -27.04 36.61 -13.90
N VAL A 872 -25.87 36.22 -14.42
CA VAL A 872 -25.23 34.91 -14.17
C VAL A 872 -25.03 34.64 -12.67
N THR A 873 -25.60 33.55 -12.19
CA THR A 873 -25.55 33.08 -10.79
C THR A 873 -24.26 32.33 -10.44
N LEU A 874 -24.01 32.09 -9.15
CA LEU A 874 -22.87 31.28 -8.70
C LEU A 874 -23.02 29.81 -9.11
N HIS A 875 -24.23 29.25 -8.98
CA HIS A 875 -24.62 27.94 -9.52
C HIS A 875 -24.29 27.79 -11.01
N GLU A 876 -24.57 28.78 -11.85
CA GLU A 876 -24.23 28.69 -13.30
C GLU A 876 -22.72 28.63 -13.55
N LYS A 877 -21.90 29.32 -12.74
CA LYS A 877 -20.43 29.24 -12.85
C LYS A 877 -19.89 27.90 -12.37
N HIS A 878 -20.44 27.36 -11.27
CA HIS A 878 -20.21 25.99 -10.84
C HIS A 878 -20.54 24.99 -11.95
N ARG A 879 -21.76 25.04 -12.51
CA ARG A 879 -22.15 24.21 -13.66
C ARG A 879 -21.16 24.31 -14.81
N ASN A 880 -20.84 25.52 -15.24
CA ASN A 880 -19.99 25.72 -16.41
C ASN A 880 -18.59 25.13 -16.21
N ARG A 881 -18.01 25.29 -15.01
CA ARG A 881 -16.73 24.65 -14.66
C ARG A 881 -16.86 23.12 -14.49
N ALA A 882 -17.92 22.63 -13.87
CA ALA A 882 -18.14 21.19 -13.71
C ALA A 882 -18.32 20.49 -15.07
N ILE A 883 -19.07 21.10 -15.99
CA ILE A 883 -19.22 20.59 -17.37
C ILE A 883 -17.91 20.73 -18.15
N TYR A 884 -17.12 21.78 -17.92
CA TYR A 884 -15.77 21.89 -18.50
C TYR A 884 -14.87 20.71 -18.09
N GLU A 885 -14.84 20.39 -16.79
CA GLU A 885 -14.04 19.28 -16.24
C GLU A 885 -14.55 17.89 -16.67
N LEU A 886 -15.79 17.77 -17.20
CA LEU A 886 -16.41 16.51 -17.62
C LEU A 886 -16.46 16.31 -19.15
N GLN A 887 -16.85 17.34 -19.91
CA GLN A 887 -17.05 17.30 -21.38
C GLN A 887 -15.93 17.98 -22.18
N GLY A 888 -15.16 18.88 -21.54
CA GLY A 888 -14.10 19.68 -22.15
C GLY A 888 -14.56 21.03 -22.73
N ASN A 889 -15.86 21.28 -22.89
CA ASN A 889 -16.42 22.52 -23.46
C ASN A 889 -17.05 23.45 -22.40
N ARG A 890 -16.99 24.78 -22.63
CA ARG A 890 -17.57 25.84 -21.77
C ARG A 890 -18.68 26.61 -22.48
N ASN A 891 -19.63 27.17 -21.74
CA ASN A 891 -20.62 28.13 -22.25
C ASN A 891 -20.05 29.56 -22.19
N PRO A 892 -19.73 30.20 -23.34
CA PRO A 892 -19.12 31.54 -23.34
C PRO A 892 -20.01 32.63 -22.75
N LEU A 893 -21.32 32.39 -22.66
CA LEU A 893 -22.32 33.35 -22.18
C LEU A 893 -22.44 33.34 -20.65
N ILE A 894 -21.85 32.34 -19.98
CA ILE A 894 -21.68 32.29 -18.52
C ILE A 894 -20.35 32.96 -18.12
N ASP A 895 -19.28 32.70 -18.89
CA ASP A 895 -17.94 33.25 -18.61
C ASP A 895 -17.81 34.73 -18.99
N PHE A 896 -18.44 35.16 -20.09
CA PHE A 896 -18.40 36.52 -20.62
C PHE A 896 -19.81 37.01 -21.02
N PRO A 897 -20.75 37.20 -20.07
CA PRO A 897 -22.14 37.56 -20.38
C PRO A 897 -22.28 38.83 -21.23
N GLU A 898 -21.32 39.76 -21.18
CA GLU A 898 -21.29 41.01 -21.95
C GLU A 898 -21.08 40.85 -23.47
N ILE A 899 -20.67 39.67 -23.95
CA ILE A 899 -20.46 39.43 -25.39
C ILE A 899 -21.72 38.94 -26.11
N ALA A 900 -22.78 38.57 -25.38
CA ALA A 900 -23.98 37.96 -25.95
C ALA A 900 -24.63 38.83 -27.04
N GLY A 901 -24.75 40.14 -26.80
CA GLY A 901 -25.28 41.11 -27.78
C GLY A 901 -24.31 41.49 -28.90
N GLN A 902 -23.10 40.93 -28.93
CA GLN A 902 -22.07 41.17 -29.95
C GLN A 902 -21.93 39.99 -30.93
N ILE A 903 -22.47 38.82 -30.59
CA ILE A 903 -22.46 37.61 -31.42
C ILE A 903 -23.60 37.65 -32.43
N ASP A 904 -23.33 37.30 -33.69
CA ASP A 904 -24.35 37.17 -34.74
C ASP A 904 -24.90 35.73 -34.78
N PHE A 905 -26.17 35.55 -34.40
CA PHE A 905 -26.87 34.26 -34.33
C PHE A 905 -27.87 34.02 -35.49
N SER A 906 -27.84 34.82 -36.57
CA SER A 906 -28.98 35.00 -37.52
C SER A 906 -29.16 33.99 -38.67
#